data_AF-A0A9Q1IVM5-F1
#
_entry.id   AF-A0A9Q1IVM5-F1
#
_cell.length_a   1.000
_cell.length_b   1.000
_cell.length_c   1.000
_cell.angle_alpha   90.00
_cell.angle_beta   90.00
_cell.angle_gamma   90.00
#
_symmetry.space_group_name_H-M   'P 1'
#
loop_
_entity.id
_entity.type
_entity.pdbx_description
1 polymer ?
#
loop_
_entity_poly.entity_id
_entity_poly.type
_entity_poly.pdbx_seq_one_letter_code
_entity_poly.pdbx_strand_id
1 'polypeptide(L)'
;MTSEIHRPLLSTAIERISARILPDFAHKFVFSKPTEFRMVRLCMGAGFGAVSGVALFFGLMYKIQMPIVLKIIFACLFVGLCAVGGALSTYFRCAVLLMFPNMLGSRGRAYIMLIVMCGLYQGPISNIYHNVQDVAFSMGCNVELQIQHSKVMWKVVIDPFMQVMQSIVDDKGKFQDEAKNVTRNFQSIREEVMGEYGYNSLNQESTLKGKSTQELFVAKTMLRCEYVVGQGIERCRDWFHVKWQDCVDTIKAPLISHLLCVPMQFHFLCDVMRVMTPWCKEEIPVEGNFGQTYDKINTSINSLGEDFSTVLVATETKQKSLLGVEVLQDEFSEELRKSFEEKKVFVEQVLEVFQVLLSCTFVLIFYSAFDYARQYCQAIRFDNTYITTYFRQIDARRKKATLGLLKVCGLALFVGIMLATDWILYHIFDIIRRHTFTEYSFTSSHQIEVNIGGNSMLATLLRKTIGAFNTSSNLDLMSSNRNCLPQPRALSWEEYLWTTVPVLIMALMCCLQVYSNRLRRVICAFYFPKREKRRALFLYNLQIQRRISYLDTQRKRLMKRGRPQRTVLSIISSAFGTLGFKLQWCCVCGERQRGNQGVECSVQGCQVAYCPQCWRDLGRVCFACTSYTQYDLDESDSDSDNNPE
;
A
#
# COMPACT_ATOMS: atom_id res chain seq x y z
N MET A 1 -49.12 -45.09 -53.11
CA MET A 1 -48.82 -43.70 -53.51
C MET A 1 -47.73 -43.16 -52.59
N THR A 2 -46.71 -42.59 -53.20
CA THR A 2 -45.35 -42.40 -52.68
C THR A 2 -45.25 -41.56 -51.40
N SER A 3 -44.35 -42.00 -50.51
CA SER A 3 -43.94 -41.33 -49.28
C SER A 3 -43.17 -40.04 -49.56
N GLU A 4 -43.84 -38.95 -49.93
CA GLU A 4 -43.27 -37.61 -49.82
C GLU A 4 -43.39 -37.13 -48.37
N ILE A 5 -42.38 -37.50 -47.60
CA ILE A 5 -42.16 -36.96 -46.26
C ILE A 5 -41.93 -35.46 -46.42
N HIS A 6 -42.91 -34.65 -46.00
CA HIS A 6 -42.80 -33.21 -45.81
C HIS A 6 -41.43 -32.86 -45.19
N ARG A 7 -40.54 -32.28 -46.00
CA ARG A 7 -39.27 -31.72 -45.53
C ARG A 7 -39.59 -30.57 -44.55
N PRO A 8 -38.88 -30.43 -43.43
CA PRO A 8 -39.14 -29.37 -42.46
C PRO A 8 -38.95 -27.99 -43.13
N LEU A 9 -39.88 -27.06 -42.91
CA LEU A 9 -39.90 -25.68 -43.44
C LEU A 9 -38.59 -24.89 -43.30
N LEU A 10 -37.74 -25.26 -42.33
CA LEU A 10 -36.41 -24.66 -42.14
C LEU A 10 -35.41 -25.07 -43.25
N SER A 11 -35.53 -26.30 -43.76
CA SER A 11 -34.66 -26.82 -44.82
C SER A 11 -34.88 -26.10 -46.14
N THR A 12 -36.12 -25.73 -46.46
CA THR A 12 -36.46 -25.04 -47.72
C THR A 12 -36.04 -23.58 -47.74
N ALA A 13 -36.05 -22.88 -46.60
CA ALA A 13 -35.54 -21.52 -46.50
C ALA A 13 -34.00 -21.46 -46.62
N ILE A 14 -33.30 -22.37 -45.94
CA ILE A 14 -31.84 -22.47 -46.01
C ILE A 14 -31.39 -22.88 -47.42
N GLU A 15 -32.09 -23.81 -48.07
CA GLU A 15 -31.82 -24.26 -49.44
C GLU A 15 -31.94 -23.13 -50.46
N ARG A 16 -32.93 -22.24 -50.31
CA ARG A 16 -33.10 -21.03 -51.14
C ARG A 16 -32.01 -19.99 -50.91
N ILE A 17 -31.59 -19.81 -49.66
CA ILE A 17 -30.52 -18.84 -49.32
C ILE A 17 -29.17 -19.36 -49.79
N SER A 18 -28.87 -20.65 -49.60
CA SER A 18 -27.63 -21.27 -50.08
C SER A 18 -27.51 -21.25 -51.60
N ALA A 19 -28.62 -21.37 -52.34
CA ALA A 19 -28.61 -21.30 -53.79
C ALA A 19 -28.25 -19.89 -54.31
N ARG A 20 -28.41 -18.85 -53.48
CA ARG A 20 -28.04 -17.47 -53.81
C ARG A 20 -26.63 -17.08 -53.40
N ILE A 21 -26.07 -17.74 -52.39
CA ILE A 21 -24.79 -17.34 -51.77
C ILE A 21 -23.64 -18.26 -52.18
N LEU A 22 -23.89 -19.55 -52.36
CA LEU A 22 -22.83 -20.52 -52.70
C LEU A 22 -22.79 -20.81 -54.22
N PRO A 23 -21.59 -21.06 -54.78
CA PRO A 23 -21.46 -21.60 -56.13
C PRO A 23 -22.27 -22.90 -56.29
N ASP A 24 -22.81 -23.15 -57.50
CA ASP A 24 -23.67 -24.31 -57.80
C ASP A 24 -23.10 -25.66 -57.36
N PHE A 25 -21.78 -25.82 -57.45
CA PHE A 25 -21.08 -27.02 -56.98
C PHE A 25 -21.18 -27.21 -55.45
N ALA A 26 -21.02 -26.13 -54.69
CA ALA A 26 -21.10 -26.18 -53.23
C ALA A 26 -22.55 -26.30 -52.73
N HIS A 27 -23.51 -25.71 -53.45
CA HIS A 27 -24.95 -25.93 -53.20
C HIS A 27 -25.33 -27.40 -53.38
N LYS A 28 -25.01 -27.98 -54.55
CA LYS A 28 -25.25 -29.41 -54.83
C LYS A 28 -24.55 -30.32 -53.83
N PHE A 29 -23.34 -29.97 -53.39
CA PHE A 29 -22.60 -30.74 -52.39
C PHE A 29 -23.30 -30.76 -51.01
N VAL A 30 -23.78 -29.61 -50.51
CA VAL A 30 -24.44 -29.51 -49.19
C VAL A 30 -25.75 -30.29 -49.11
N PHE A 31 -26.52 -30.35 -50.20
CA PHE A 31 -27.82 -31.04 -50.26
C PHE A 31 -27.76 -32.45 -50.91
N SER A 32 -26.59 -32.90 -51.35
CA SER A 32 -26.39 -34.25 -51.93
C SER A 32 -26.68 -35.38 -50.94
N LYS A 33 -27.00 -36.57 -51.45
CA LYS A 33 -27.22 -37.75 -50.59
C LYS A 33 -25.89 -38.17 -49.92
N PRO A 34 -25.92 -38.74 -48.71
CA PRO A 34 -24.69 -39.11 -47.97
C PRO A 34 -23.71 -40.03 -48.71
N THR A 35 -24.17 -40.72 -49.75
CA THR A 35 -23.44 -41.73 -50.51
C THR A 35 -22.71 -41.19 -51.75
N GLU A 36 -23.05 -40.00 -52.27
CA GLU A 36 -22.54 -39.52 -53.56
C GLU A 36 -21.11 -38.96 -53.49
N PHE A 37 -20.71 -38.35 -52.37
CA PHE A 37 -19.37 -37.75 -52.21
C PHE A 37 -18.68 -38.22 -50.92
N ARG A 38 -18.55 -39.54 -50.75
CA ARG A 38 -18.04 -40.15 -49.50
C ARG A 38 -16.62 -39.70 -49.14
N MET A 39 -15.70 -39.68 -50.11
CA MET A 39 -14.30 -39.28 -49.88
C MET A 39 -14.17 -37.78 -49.56
N VAL A 40 -14.84 -36.92 -50.33
CA VAL A 40 -14.81 -35.46 -50.11
C VAL A 40 -15.36 -35.10 -48.73
N ARG A 41 -16.45 -35.73 -48.28
CA ARG A 41 -17.01 -35.52 -46.93
C ARG A 41 -16.09 -36.02 -45.81
N LEU A 42 -15.34 -37.09 -46.06
CA LEU A 42 -14.38 -37.65 -45.10
C LEU A 42 -13.16 -36.72 -44.99
N CYS A 43 -12.62 -36.24 -46.11
CA CYS A 43 -11.54 -35.25 -46.15
C CYS A 43 -11.96 -33.91 -45.50
N MET A 44 -13.16 -33.40 -45.80
CA MET A 44 -13.68 -32.19 -45.16
C MET A 44 -13.91 -32.37 -43.65
N GLY A 45 -14.41 -33.55 -43.24
CA GLY A 45 -14.55 -33.91 -41.83
C GLY A 45 -13.20 -33.98 -41.12
N ALA A 46 -12.19 -34.58 -41.75
CA ALA A 46 -10.83 -34.66 -41.26
C ALA A 46 -10.20 -33.26 -41.13
N GLY A 47 -10.38 -32.40 -42.14
CA GLY A 47 -9.91 -31.02 -42.11
C GLY A 47 -10.57 -30.20 -41.00
N PHE A 48 -11.89 -30.31 -40.84
CA PHE A 48 -12.60 -29.69 -39.72
C PHE A 48 -12.08 -30.20 -38.37
N GLY A 49 -11.87 -31.51 -38.25
CA GLY A 49 -11.29 -32.15 -37.07
C GLY A 49 -9.88 -31.66 -36.75
N ALA A 50 -9.02 -31.50 -37.75
CA ALA A 50 -7.65 -31.01 -37.58
C ALA A 50 -7.64 -29.53 -37.15
N VAL A 51 -8.37 -28.66 -37.84
CA VAL A 51 -8.45 -27.22 -37.52
C VAL A 51 -9.03 -27.00 -36.12
N SER A 52 -10.12 -27.69 -35.80
CA SER A 52 -10.70 -27.61 -34.46
C SER A 52 -9.78 -28.21 -33.40
N GLY A 53 -9.08 -29.31 -33.69
CA GLY A 53 -8.08 -29.91 -32.82
C GLY A 53 -6.93 -28.96 -32.49
N VAL A 54 -6.43 -28.19 -33.47
CA VAL A 54 -5.42 -27.16 -33.25
C VAL A 54 -5.96 -26.09 -32.30
N ALA A 55 -7.16 -25.55 -32.57
CA ALA A 55 -7.77 -24.54 -31.72
C ALA A 55 -8.01 -25.02 -30.28
N LEU A 56 -8.46 -26.27 -30.12
CA LEU A 56 -8.67 -26.89 -28.81
C LEU A 56 -7.36 -27.12 -28.06
N PHE A 57 -6.30 -27.55 -28.77
CA PHE A 57 -4.99 -27.75 -28.18
C PHE A 57 -4.39 -26.42 -27.67
N PHE A 58 -4.47 -25.35 -28.46
CA PHE A 58 -4.09 -24.02 -28.00
C PHE A 58 -4.93 -23.59 -26.79
N GLY A 59 -6.26 -23.79 -26.81
CA GLY A 59 -7.12 -23.45 -25.68
C GLY A 59 -6.78 -24.18 -24.37
N LEU A 60 -6.38 -25.46 -24.44
CA LEU A 60 -6.02 -26.30 -23.29
C LEU A 60 -4.58 -26.11 -22.80
N MET A 61 -3.63 -25.97 -23.73
CA MET A 61 -2.20 -26.15 -23.46
C MET A 61 -1.36 -24.89 -23.70
N TYR A 62 -1.97 -23.74 -24.05
CA TYR A 62 -1.20 -22.52 -24.33
C TYR A 62 -0.40 -22.03 -23.11
N LYS A 63 -0.94 -22.18 -21.89
CA LYS A 63 -0.31 -21.71 -20.64
C LYS A 63 0.46 -22.78 -19.84
N ILE A 64 0.40 -24.06 -20.23
CA ILE A 64 1.15 -25.10 -19.52
C ILE A 64 2.61 -25.08 -19.97
N GLN A 65 3.53 -24.85 -19.03
CA GLN A 65 4.97 -24.92 -19.27
C GLN A 65 5.39 -26.39 -19.44
N MET A 66 5.73 -26.76 -20.67
CA MET A 66 6.27 -28.07 -21.06
C MET A 66 7.46 -27.85 -21.99
N PRO A 67 8.46 -28.75 -21.98
CA PRO A 67 9.52 -28.71 -22.98
C PRO A 67 8.94 -28.77 -24.39
N ILE A 68 9.50 -27.95 -25.29
CA ILE A 68 8.95 -27.67 -26.64
C ILE A 68 8.71 -28.98 -27.43
N VAL A 69 9.63 -29.93 -27.34
CA VAL A 69 9.55 -31.23 -28.03
C VAL A 69 8.31 -32.01 -27.58
N LEU A 70 8.07 -32.09 -26.27
CA LEU A 70 6.95 -32.82 -25.71
C LEU A 70 5.61 -32.14 -26.07
N LYS A 71 5.59 -30.80 -26.10
CA LYS A 71 4.42 -30.02 -26.50
C LYS A 71 4.04 -30.29 -27.96
N ILE A 72 5.02 -30.41 -28.87
CA ILE A 72 4.77 -30.73 -30.28
C ILE A 72 4.23 -32.15 -30.44
N ILE A 73 4.81 -33.15 -29.74
CA ILE A 73 4.36 -34.54 -29.82
C ILE A 73 2.90 -34.67 -29.36
N PHE A 74 2.55 -34.10 -28.20
CA PHE A 74 1.17 -34.09 -27.72
C PHE A 74 0.22 -33.34 -28.66
N ALA A 75 0.67 -32.22 -29.26
CA ALA A 75 -0.12 -31.48 -30.25
C ALA A 75 -0.45 -32.36 -31.46
N CYS A 76 0.56 -33.01 -32.05
CA CYS A 76 0.39 -33.88 -33.22
C CYS A 76 -0.55 -35.05 -32.93
N LEU A 77 -0.38 -35.73 -31.78
CA LEU A 77 -1.26 -36.82 -31.36
C LEU A 77 -2.71 -36.35 -31.17
N PHE A 78 -2.90 -35.23 -30.48
CA PHE A 78 -4.23 -34.68 -30.20
C PHE A 78 -4.94 -34.20 -31.47
N VAL A 79 -4.24 -33.49 -32.35
CA VAL A 79 -4.77 -33.03 -33.64
C VAL A 79 -5.10 -34.23 -34.54
N GLY A 80 -4.25 -35.27 -34.56
CA GLY A 80 -4.51 -36.51 -35.28
C GLY A 80 -5.78 -37.20 -34.80
N LEU A 81 -5.97 -37.33 -33.48
CA LEU A 81 -7.19 -37.88 -32.90
C LEU A 81 -8.44 -37.07 -33.26
N CYS A 82 -8.35 -35.74 -33.23
CA CYS A 82 -9.44 -34.85 -33.62
C CYS A 82 -9.76 -34.97 -35.12
N ALA A 83 -8.74 -35.13 -35.98
CA ALA A 83 -8.92 -35.35 -37.41
C ALA A 83 -9.66 -36.67 -37.69
N VAL A 84 -9.25 -37.77 -37.03
CA VAL A 84 -9.94 -39.07 -37.14
C VAL A 84 -11.37 -38.98 -36.61
N GLY A 85 -11.58 -38.36 -35.45
CA GLY A 85 -12.91 -38.11 -34.88
C GLY A 85 -13.81 -37.27 -35.81
N GLY A 86 -13.26 -36.23 -36.41
CA GLY A 86 -13.92 -35.39 -37.40
C GLY A 86 -14.26 -36.13 -38.69
N ALA A 87 -13.39 -37.03 -39.15
CA ALA A 87 -13.60 -37.84 -40.35
C ALA A 87 -14.71 -38.88 -40.17
N LEU A 88 -14.72 -39.57 -39.02
CA LEU A 88 -15.56 -40.77 -38.81
C LEU A 88 -16.85 -40.50 -38.03
N SER A 89 -16.85 -39.55 -37.08
CA SER A 89 -17.97 -39.36 -36.15
C SER A 89 -18.75 -38.09 -36.44
N THR A 90 -20.05 -38.23 -36.74
CA THR A 90 -20.98 -37.08 -36.82
C THR A 90 -21.27 -36.49 -35.45
N TYR A 91 -21.21 -37.34 -34.41
CA TYR A 91 -21.37 -36.92 -33.03
C TYR A 91 -20.22 -36.00 -32.58
N PHE A 92 -18.97 -36.37 -32.88
CA PHE A 92 -17.80 -35.55 -32.58
C PHE A 92 -17.89 -34.18 -33.28
N ARG A 93 -18.20 -34.17 -34.59
CA ARG A 93 -18.38 -32.93 -35.36
C ARG A 93 -19.43 -31.99 -34.74
N CYS A 94 -20.58 -32.55 -34.33
CA CYS A 94 -21.64 -31.80 -33.66
C CYS A 94 -21.18 -31.24 -32.30
N ALA A 95 -20.55 -32.08 -31.47
CA ALA A 95 -20.08 -31.68 -30.15
C ALA A 95 -19.00 -30.59 -30.21
N VAL A 96 -18.05 -30.67 -31.14
CA VAL A 96 -17.04 -29.64 -31.38
C VAL A 96 -17.69 -28.33 -31.82
N LEU A 97 -18.65 -28.38 -32.76
CA LEU A 97 -19.35 -27.17 -33.20
C LEU A 97 -20.21 -26.54 -32.09
N LEU A 98 -20.74 -27.36 -31.17
CA LEU A 98 -21.48 -26.90 -29.99
C LEU A 98 -20.60 -26.20 -28.94
N MET A 99 -19.27 -26.29 -29.03
CA MET A 99 -18.39 -25.53 -28.14
C MET A 99 -18.53 -24.03 -28.36
N PHE A 100 -18.66 -23.58 -29.61
CA PHE A 100 -18.82 -22.15 -29.92
C PHE A 100 -20.01 -21.48 -29.20
N PRO A 101 -21.26 -21.97 -29.33
CA PRO A 101 -22.39 -21.38 -28.61
C PRO A 101 -22.34 -21.62 -27.10
N ASN A 102 -21.63 -22.64 -26.61
CA ASN A 102 -21.41 -22.85 -25.18
C ASN A 102 -20.38 -21.88 -24.59
N MET A 103 -19.36 -21.48 -25.36
CA MET A 103 -18.44 -20.40 -25.00
C MET A 103 -19.20 -19.08 -24.84
N LEU A 104 -20.10 -18.74 -25.77
CA LEU A 104 -20.96 -17.55 -25.67
C LEU A 104 -21.98 -17.59 -24.49
N GLY A 105 -22.04 -18.70 -23.76
CA GLY A 105 -22.90 -18.87 -22.59
C GLY A 105 -22.28 -18.42 -21.26
N SER A 106 -22.88 -18.86 -20.15
CA SER A 106 -22.40 -18.55 -18.81
C SER A 106 -21.02 -19.12 -18.49
N ARG A 107 -20.64 -20.25 -19.12
CA ARG A 107 -19.35 -20.91 -18.89
C ARG A 107 -18.19 -20.12 -19.50
N GLY A 108 -18.30 -19.64 -20.73
CA GLY A 108 -17.26 -18.80 -21.30
C GLY A 108 -17.21 -17.40 -20.68
N ARG A 109 -18.30 -16.86 -20.12
CA ARG A 109 -18.21 -15.66 -19.28
C ARG A 109 -17.36 -15.87 -18.03
N ALA A 110 -17.44 -17.05 -17.39
CA ALA A 110 -16.56 -17.38 -16.27
C ALA A 110 -15.08 -17.46 -16.71
N TYR A 111 -14.82 -18.04 -17.89
CA TYR A 111 -13.48 -18.06 -18.49
C TYR A 111 -12.94 -16.64 -18.75
N ILE A 112 -13.74 -15.76 -19.35
CA ILE A 112 -13.34 -14.37 -19.59
C ILE A 112 -13.21 -13.59 -18.28
N MET A 113 -14.03 -13.87 -17.26
CA MET A 113 -13.89 -13.25 -15.94
C MET A 113 -12.53 -13.57 -15.32
N LEU A 114 -12.05 -14.81 -15.45
CA LEU A 114 -10.70 -15.18 -15.02
C LEU A 114 -9.62 -14.43 -15.83
N ILE A 115 -9.79 -14.27 -17.15
CA ILE A 115 -8.88 -13.45 -17.98
C ILE A 115 -8.86 -12.00 -17.51
N VAL A 116 -10.03 -11.39 -17.23
CA VAL A 116 -10.11 -10.02 -16.71
C VAL A 116 -9.36 -9.90 -15.39
N MET A 117 -9.51 -10.87 -14.48
CA MET A 117 -8.78 -10.86 -13.20
C MET A 117 -7.26 -10.97 -13.40
N CYS A 118 -6.80 -11.86 -14.29
CA CYS A 118 -5.38 -11.93 -14.64
C CYS A 118 -4.87 -10.63 -15.27
N GLY A 119 -5.64 -10.02 -16.18
CA GLY A 119 -5.29 -8.76 -16.83
C GLY A 119 -5.28 -7.58 -15.85
N LEU A 120 -6.21 -7.52 -14.91
CA LEU A 120 -6.22 -6.51 -13.84
C LEU A 120 -4.98 -6.62 -12.96
N TYR A 121 -4.59 -7.85 -12.62
CA TYR A 121 -3.38 -8.09 -11.84
C TYR A 121 -2.13 -7.65 -12.60
N GLN A 122 -1.95 -8.15 -13.83
CA GLN A 122 -0.75 -7.89 -14.64
C GLN A 122 -0.66 -6.44 -15.16
N GLY A 123 -1.79 -5.74 -15.28
CA GLY A 123 -1.86 -4.34 -15.68
C GLY A 123 -1.94 -3.40 -14.46
N PRO A 124 -3.12 -2.82 -14.18
CA PRO A 124 -3.24 -1.70 -13.24
C PRO A 124 -2.80 -2.03 -11.81
N ILE A 125 -3.06 -3.24 -11.30
CA ILE A 125 -2.67 -3.58 -9.92
C ILE A 125 -1.14 -3.65 -9.80
N SER A 126 -0.45 -4.31 -10.72
CA SER A 126 1.02 -4.35 -10.75
C SER A 126 1.61 -2.96 -10.97
N ASN A 127 0.97 -2.12 -11.78
CA ASN A 127 1.45 -0.77 -12.05
C ASN A 127 1.27 0.17 -10.84
N ILE A 128 0.12 0.14 -10.17
CA ILE A 128 -0.13 0.81 -8.89
C ILE A 128 0.93 0.38 -7.88
N TYR A 129 1.18 -0.92 -7.78
CA TYR A 129 2.16 -1.47 -6.86
C TYR A 129 3.57 -0.90 -7.12
N HIS A 130 4.03 -0.87 -8.38
CA HIS A 130 5.30 -0.26 -8.75
C HIS A 130 5.36 1.23 -8.41
N ASN A 131 4.31 1.97 -8.76
CA ASN A 131 4.22 3.40 -8.48
C ASN A 131 4.26 3.72 -6.98
N VAL A 132 3.59 2.92 -6.15
CA VAL A 132 3.64 3.05 -4.68
C VAL A 132 5.03 2.74 -4.14
N GLN A 133 5.68 1.69 -4.66
CA GLN A 133 7.03 1.32 -4.26
C GLN A 133 8.05 2.42 -4.58
N ASP A 134 8.00 2.98 -5.79
CA ASP A 134 8.91 4.05 -6.22
C ASP A 134 8.74 5.32 -5.38
N VAL A 135 7.52 5.61 -4.94
CA VAL A 135 7.25 6.77 -4.08
C VAL A 135 7.69 6.53 -2.65
N ALA A 136 7.49 5.32 -2.11
CA ALA A 136 8.01 4.97 -0.79
C ALA A 136 9.54 5.08 -0.75
N PHE A 137 10.21 4.62 -1.81
CA PHE A 137 11.66 4.77 -1.98
C PHE A 137 12.07 6.24 -2.10
N SER A 138 11.36 7.01 -2.94
CA SER A 138 11.59 8.45 -3.12
C SER A 138 11.49 9.22 -1.80
N MET A 139 10.46 8.93 -0.99
CA MET A 139 10.27 9.54 0.33
C MET A 139 11.40 9.15 1.28
N GLY A 140 11.77 7.86 1.36
CA GLY A 140 12.89 7.40 2.19
C GLY A 140 14.22 8.07 1.83
N CYS A 141 14.52 8.17 0.53
CA CYS A 141 15.72 8.82 0.02
C CYS A 141 15.76 10.33 0.34
N ASN A 142 14.62 11.03 0.22
CA ASN A 142 14.56 12.46 0.56
C ASN A 142 14.73 12.72 2.06
N VAL A 143 14.14 11.87 2.91
CA VAL A 143 14.33 11.95 4.37
C VAL A 143 15.80 11.72 4.70
N GLU A 144 16.46 10.76 4.05
CA GLU A 144 17.87 10.52 4.30
C GLU A 144 18.76 11.70 3.89
N LEU A 145 18.48 12.28 2.73
CA LEU A 145 19.20 13.45 2.27
C LEU A 145 19.12 14.60 3.30
N GLN A 146 17.95 14.80 3.91
CA GLN A 146 17.74 15.81 4.96
C GLN A 146 18.51 15.49 6.24
N ILE A 147 18.57 14.22 6.65
CA ILE A 147 19.34 13.78 7.81
C ILE A 147 20.83 14.02 7.56
N GLN A 148 21.33 13.65 6.39
CA GLN A 148 22.74 13.83 6.04
C GLN A 148 23.14 15.31 6.02
N HIS A 149 22.29 16.19 5.46
CA HIS A 149 22.50 17.64 5.53
C HIS A 149 22.49 18.14 6.96
N SER A 150 21.57 17.66 7.80
CA SER A 150 21.49 18.03 9.21
C SER A 150 22.73 17.58 10.01
N LYS A 151 23.27 16.39 9.71
CA LYS A 151 24.52 15.88 10.30
C LYS A 151 25.71 16.79 9.97
N VAL A 152 25.83 17.21 8.71
CA VAL A 152 26.89 18.13 8.28
C VAL A 152 26.74 19.49 8.96
N MET A 153 25.54 20.06 8.96
CA MET A 153 25.25 21.33 9.65
C MET A 153 25.62 21.27 11.14
N TRP A 154 25.17 20.21 11.83
CA TRP A 154 25.46 20.02 13.25
C TRP A 154 26.96 19.93 13.54
N LYS A 155 27.70 19.20 12.70
CA LYS A 155 29.15 19.08 12.80
C LYS A 155 29.84 20.43 12.65
N VAL A 156 29.46 21.23 11.65
CA VAL A 156 30.01 22.58 11.45
C VAL A 156 29.72 23.50 12.63
N VAL A 157 28.56 23.37 13.28
CA VAL A 157 28.19 24.18 14.45
C VAL A 157 28.92 23.73 15.72
N ILE A 158 29.05 22.42 15.97
CA ILE A 158 29.60 21.89 17.23
C ILE A 158 31.12 21.74 17.22
N ASP A 159 31.75 21.48 16.07
CA ASP A 159 33.21 21.28 15.98
C ASP A 159 34.02 22.42 16.62
N PRO A 160 33.72 23.72 16.39
CA PRO A 160 34.42 24.81 17.05
C PRO A 160 34.26 24.80 18.57
N PHE A 161 33.07 24.49 19.08
CA PHE A 161 32.83 24.39 20.53
C PHE A 161 33.61 23.24 21.16
N MET A 162 33.67 22.08 20.49
CA MET A 162 34.47 20.95 20.97
C MET A 162 35.96 21.27 20.97
N GLN A 163 36.47 21.97 19.96
CA GLN A 163 37.86 22.43 19.92
C GLN A 163 38.19 23.39 21.07
N VAL A 164 37.29 24.33 21.38
CA VAL A 164 37.45 25.27 22.50
C VAL A 164 37.50 24.52 23.83
N MET A 165 36.55 23.61 24.05
CA MET A 165 36.49 22.81 25.28
C MET A 165 37.73 21.94 25.44
N GLN A 166 38.23 21.36 24.35
CA GLN A 166 39.45 20.56 24.37
C GLN A 166 40.69 21.41 24.66
N SER A 167 40.82 22.60 24.04
CA SER A 167 41.93 23.51 24.32
C SER A 167 41.99 23.98 25.79
N ILE A 168 40.83 24.20 26.44
CA ILE A 168 40.78 24.56 27.87
C ILE A 168 41.32 23.42 28.74
N VAL A 169 41.02 22.18 28.36
CA VAL A 169 41.40 20.98 29.10
C VAL A 169 42.88 20.67 28.90
N ASP A 170 43.39 20.83 27.67
CA ASP A 170 44.80 20.63 27.35
C ASP A 170 45.72 21.61 28.10
N ASP A 171 45.28 22.85 28.30
CA ASP A 171 46.05 23.86 29.04
C ASP A 171 45.86 23.82 30.57
N LYS A 172 45.09 22.86 31.09
CA LYS A 172 44.88 22.68 32.54
C LYS A 172 46.19 22.70 33.33
N GLY A 173 47.21 21.97 32.86
CA GLY A 173 48.51 21.90 33.52
C GLY A 173 49.18 23.27 33.62
N LYS A 174 49.17 24.04 32.54
CA LYS A 174 49.77 25.39 32.51
C LYS A 174 49.07 26.37 33.44
N PHE A 175 47.74 26.30 33.52
CA PHE A 175 47.00 27.16 34.45
C PHE A 175 47.28 26.81 35.91
N GLN A 176 47.38 25.51 36.23
CA GLN A 176 47.78 25.07 37.56
C GLN A 176 49.21 25.49 37.90
N ASP A 177 50.13 25.44 36.93
CA ASP A 177 51.52 25.86 37.12
C ASP A 177 51.63 27.37 37.37
N GLU A 178 50.90 28.19 36.61
CA GLU A 178 50.87 29.66 36.80
C GLU A 178 50.24 30.05 38.13
N ALA A 179 49.14 29.40 38.53
CA ALA A 179 48.52 29.60 39.84
C ALA A 179 49.48 29.26 40.98
N LYS A 180 50.17 28.11 40.89
CA LYS A 180 51.23 27.73 41.84
C LYS A 180 52.39 28.72 41.85
N ASN A 181 52.74 29.29 40.70
CA ASN A 181 53.81 30.28 40.60
C ASN A 181 53.46 31.59 41.32
N VAL A 182 52.22 32.07 41.17
CA VAL A 182 51.72 33.25 41.91
C VAL A 182 51.73 32.98 43.42
N THR A 183 51.25 31.82 43.86
CA THR A 183 51.28 31.42 45.27
C THR A 183 52.71 31.38 45.81
N ARG A 184 53.66 30.83 45.03
CA ARG A 184 55.09 30.78 45.39
C ARG A 184 55.71 32.17 45.52
N ASN A 185 55.41 33.09 44.60
CA ASN A 185 55.96 34.45 44.65
C ASN A 185 55.40 35.24 45.84
N PHE A 186 54.13 35.05 46.19
CA PHE A 186 53.53 35.68 47.36
C PHE A 186 54.06 35.11 48.68
N GLN A 187 54.57 33.88 48.67
CA GLN A 187 55.16 33.26 49.85
C GLN A 187 56.36 34.06 50.40
N SER A 188 57.19 34.64 49.53
CA SER A 188 58.29 35.52 49.96
C SER A 188 57.79 36.77 50.66
N ILE A 189 56.69 37.37 50.18
CA ILE A 189 56.07 38.54 50.82
C ILE A 189 55.49 38.15 52.17
N ARG A 190 54.81 37.00 52.24
CA ARG A 190 54.26 36.44 53.49
C ARG A 190 55.35 36.23 54.53
N GLU A 191 56.49 35.71 54.13
CA GLU A 191 57.65 35.48 55.02
C GLU A 191 58.26 36.80 55.51
N GLU A 192 58.40 37.81 54.65
CA GLU A 192 58.94 39.12 55.04
C GLU A 192 57.99 39.89 56.00
N VAL A 193 56.70 39.88 55.67
CA VAL A 193 55.64 40.56 56.43
C VAL A 193 55.37 39.87 57.76
N MET A 194 55.32 38.54 57.79
CA MET A 194 54.99 37.77 59.00
C MET A 194 56.21 37.24 59.76
N GLY A 195 57.43 37.43 59.24
CA GLY A 195 58.66 36.92 59.84
C GLY A 195 58.91 37.39 61.28
N GLU A 196 59.81 36.70 61.96
CA GLU A 196 60.08 36.90 63.40
C GLU A 196 61.44 37.55 63.68
N TYR A 197 62.13 38.07 62.67
CA TYR A 197 63.43 38.70 62.88
C TYR A 197 63.32 40.02 63.65
N GLY A 198 64.37 40.34 64.42
CA GLY A 198 64.52 41.63 65.09
C GLY A 198 63.66 41.83 66.34
N TYR A 199 63.11 40.77 66.94
CA TYR A 199 62.54 40.81 68.30
C TYR A 199 62.56 39.40 68.93
N ASN A 200 62.67 39.31 70.26
CA ASN A 200 62.63 38.01 70.95
C ASN A 200 61.17 37.61 71.21
N SER A 201 60.70 36.57 70.53
CA SER A 201 59.31 36.06 70.63
C SER A 201 58.92 35.56 72.02
N LEU A 202 59.91 35.17 72.83
CA LEU A 202 59.73 34.42 74.09
C LEU A 202 58.92 35.13 75.19
N ASN A 203 58.73 36.45 75.15
CA ASN A 203 57.97 37.18 76.19
C ASN A 203 56.69 37.88 75.69
N GLN A 204 56.38 37.86 74.38
CA GLN A 204 55.34 38.73 73.81
C GLN A 204 54.28 38.01 72.93
N GLU A 205 54.42 36.70 72.72
CA GLU A 205 53.42 35.88 72.01
C GLU A 205 52.01 35.95 72.64
N SER A 206 51.93 36.03 73.96
CA SER A 206 50.66 36.14 74.69
C SER A 206 49.94 37.47 74.47
N THR A 207 50.67 38.55 74.14
CA THR A 207 50.13 39.90 73.92
C THR A 207 49.71 40.16 72.48
N LEU A 208 50.14 39.30 71.54
CA LEU A 208 49.88 39.41 70.10
C LEU A 208 48.78 38.46 69.61
N LYS A 209 48.36 37.51 70.46
CA LYS A 209 47.30 36.53 70.16
C LYS A 209 45.93 37.21 70.11
N GLY A 210 45.22 37.09 69.00
CA GLY A 210 43.86 37.62 68.81
C GLY A 210 43.78 39.06 68.30
N LYS A 211 44.91 39.69 67.96
CA LYS A 211 44.95 41.01 67.32
C LYS A 211 44.69 40.94 65.81
N SER A 212 44.21 42.05 65.23
CA SER A 212 44.07 42.16 63.78
C SER A 212 45.44 42.08 63.08
N THR A 213 45.46 41.65 61.82
CA THR A 213 46.70 41.62 61.01
C THR A 213 47.36 43.00 60.91
N GLN A 214 46.56 44.07 60.87
CA GLN A 214 47.04 45.46 60.95
C GLN A 214 47.78 45.74 62.26
N GLU A 215 47.17 45.42 63.40
CA GLU A 215 47.78 45.63 64.72
C GLU A 215 49.05 44.80 64.91
N LEU A 216 49.03 43.56 64.41
CA LEU A 216 50.19 42.68 64.44
C LEU A 216 51.37 43.29 63.66
N PHE A 217 51.11 43.84 62.49
CA PHE A 217 52.15 44.41 61.64
C PHE A 217 52.70 45.74 62.20
N VAL A 218 51.85 46.61 62.75
CA VAL A 218 52.28 47.83 63.45
C VAL A 218 53.19 47.49 64.62
N ALA A 219 52.77 46.54 65.47
CA ALA A 219 53.54 46.13 66.63
C ALA A 219 54.90 45.51 66.25
N LYS A 220 54.92 44.60 65.26
CA LYS A 220 56.17 43.97 64.80
C LYS A 220 57.13 44.98 64.19
N THR A 221 56.64 45.91 63.38
CA THR A 221 57.48 46.95 62.74
C THR A 221 58.11 47.89 63.77
N MET A 222 57.36 48.29 64.80
CA MET A 222 57.87 49.09 65.91
C MET A 222 59.03 48.40 66.64
N LEU A 223 58.86 47.11 66.98
CA LEU A 223 59.88 46.32 67.66
C LEU A 223 61.13 46.12 66.78
N ARG A 224 60.95 45.88 65.48
CA ARG A 224 62.06 45.78 64.52
C ARG A 224 62.86 47.09 64.42
N CYS A 225 62.20 48.24 64.45
CA CYS A 225 62.88 49.54 64.47
C CYS A 225 63.73 49.72 65.72
N GLU A 226 63.15 49.46 66.91
CA GLU A 226 63.88 49.55 68.17
C GLU A 226 65.09 48.61 68.18
N TYR A 227 64.94 47.40 67.63
CA TYR A 227 66.03 46.45 67.49
C TYR A 227 67.15 46.95 66.55
N VAL A 228 66.81 47.52 65.40
CA VAL A 228 67.80 48.09 64.47
C VAL A 228 68.53 49.27 65.09
N VAL A 229 67.83 50.14 65.82
CA VAL A 229 68.45 51.26 66.56
C VAL A 229 69.38 50.73 67.65
N GLY A 230 68.96 49.71 68.41
CA GLY A 230 69.78 49.04 69.41
C GLY A 230 71.05 48.43 68.82
N GLN A 231 70.92 47.69 67.71
CA GLN A 231 72.04 47.14 66.95
C GLN A 231 72.99 48.24 66.45
N GLY A 232 72.45 49.39 66.02
CA GLY A 232 73.26 50.55 65.61
C GLY A 232 74.06 51.15 66.77
N ILE A 233 73.47 51.26 67.96
CA ILE A 233 74.15 51.75 69.17
C ILE A 233 75.26 50.79 69.58
N GLU A 234 75.00 49.49 69.59
CA GLU A 234 76.01 48.46 69.91
C GLU A 234 77.18 48.51 68.93
N ARG A 235 76.91 48.49 67.61
CA ARG A 235 77.96 48.60 66.59
C ARG A 235 78.77 49.89 66.69
N CYS A 236 78.13 51.01 67.06
CA CYS A 236 78.82 52.27 67.31
C CYS A 236 79.76 52.17 68.52
N ARG A 237 79.29 51.59 69.63
CA ARG A 237 80.11 51.38 70.84
C ARG A 237 81.28 50.46 70.56
N ASP A 238 81.03 49.37 69.84
CA ASP A 238 82.07 48.44 69.39
C ASP A 238 83.10 49.14 68.51
N TRP A 239 82.67 50.02 67.62
CA TRP A 239 83.59 50.82 66.79
C TRP A 239 84.51 51.72 67.62
N PHE A 240 83.98 52.43 68.61
CA PHE A 240 84.80 53.25 69.53
C PHE A 240 85.77 52.38 70.33
N HIS A 241 85.32 51.23 70.82
CA HIS A 241 86.16 50.28 71.54
C HIS A 241 87.33 49.79 70.68
N VAL A 242 87.04 49.34 69.45
CA VAL A 242 88.06 48.89 68.50
C VAL A 242 89.04 50.02 68.18
N LYS A 243 88.56 51.25 67.96
CA LYS A 243 89.43 52.40 67.64
C LYS A 243 90.28 52.87 68.80
N TRP A 244 89.77 52.79 70.03
CA TRP A 244 90.56 53.02 71.24
C TRP A 244 91.72 52.01 71.32
N GLN A 245 91.44 50.74 71.10
CA GLN A 245 92.43 49.67 71.15
C GLN A 245 93.50 49.84 70.07
N ASP A 246 93.10 50.11 68.82
CA ASP A 246 94.00 50.45 67.71
C ASP A 246 94.92 51.64 68.06
N CYS A 247 94.40 52.67 68.73
CA CYS A 247 95.14 53.88 69.10
C CYS A 247 96.22 53.60 70.17
N VAL A 248 95.86 52.87 71.23
CA VAL A 248 96.79 52.52 72.32
C VAL A 248 97.91 51.61 71.81
N ASP A 249 97.61 50.67 70.92
CA ASP A 249 98.59 49.75 70.35
C ASP A 249 99.57 50.45 69.39
N THR A 250 99.13 51.52 68.71
CA THR A 250 99.95 52.29 67.76
C THR A 250 100.91 53.27 68.46
N ILE A 251 100.47 53.93 69.55
CA ILE A 251 101.26 54.94 70.27
C ILE A 251 101.94 54.32 71.49
N LYS A 252 103.19 53.85 71.33
CA LYS A 252 103.94 53.15 72.38
C LYS A 252 104.54 54.02 73.50
N ALA A 253 104.32 55.34 73.46
CA ALA A 253 104.81 56.28 74.47
C ALA A 253 103.76 56.50 75.57
N PRO A 254 103.98 56.06 76.83
CA PRO A 254 102.93 56.00 77.86
C PRO A 254 102.38 57.37 78.27
N LEU A 255 103.18 58.44 78.19
CA LEU A 255 102.70 59.79 78.52
C LEU A 255 101.91 60.45 77.38
N ILE A 256 102.10 60.02 76.12
CA ILE A 256 101.46 60.61 74.93
C ILE A 256 100.19 59.85 74.53
N SER A 257 100.17 58.51 74.70
CA SER A 257 99.01 57.67 74.40
C SER A 257 97.78 58.04 75.24
N HIS A 258 97.99 58.37 76.52
CA HIS A 258 96.92 58.79 77.43
C HIS A 258 96.33 60.16 77.13
N LEU A 259 96.93 60.99 76.27
CA LEU A 259 96.36 62.27 75.86
C LEU A 259 95.66 62.19 74.51
N LEU A 260 96.25 61.50 73.52
CA LEU A 260 95.72 61.43 72.16
C LEU A 260 94.59 60.41 71.99
N CYS A 261 94.57 59.32 72.77
CA CYS A 261 93.54 58.29 72.59
C CYS A 261 92.24 58.58 73.35
N VAL A 262 92.23 59.44 74.38
CA VAL A 262 91.06 59.70 75.27
C VAL A 262 89.75 60.02 74.54
N PRO A 263 89.75 60.79 73.43
CA PRO A 263 88.54 61.02 72.65
C PRO A 263 87.85 59.73 72.14
N MET A 264 88.58 58.62 71.99
CA MET A 264 88.01 57.33 71.57
C MET A 264 87.28 56.57 72.69
N GLN A 265 87.32 57.04 73.94
CA GLN A 265 86.50 56.50 75.04
C GLN A 265 85.11 57.14 75.12
N PHE A 266 84.79 58.10 74.26
CA PHE A 266 83.49 58.78 74.25
C PHE A 266 82.38 57.96 73.60
N HIS A 267 82.30 56.67 73.92
CA HIS A 267 81.24 55.76 73.45
C HIS A 267 79.83 56.20 73.91
N PHE A 268 79.73 57.09 74.91
CA PHE A 268 78.47 57.71 75.32
C PHE A 268 77.83 58.54 74.19
N LEU A 269 78.62 59.01 73.22
CA LEU A 269 78.10 59.72 72.03
C LEU A 269 77.22 58.81 71.16
N CYS A 270 77.40 57.49 71.21
CA CYS A 270 76.54 56.54 70.52
C CYS A 270 75.11 56.52 71.06
N ASP A 271 74.91 56.90 72.33
CA ASP A 271 73.56 56.95 72.92
C ASP A 271 72.70 58.10 72.39
N VAL A 272 73.27 59.05 71.62
CA VAL A 272 72.50 60.05 70.86
C VAL A 272 71.50 59.36 69.93
N MET A 273 71.83 58.18 69.39
CA MET A 273 70.93 57.39 68.57
C MET A 273 69.67 56.91 69.31
N ARG A 274 69.64 56.92 70.65
CA ARG A 274 68.41 56.61 71.43
C ARG A 274 67.29 57.64 71.22
N VAL A 275 67.60 58.81 70.68
CA VAL A 275 66.58 59.77 70.22
C VAL A 275 65.67 59.17 69.14
N MET A 276 66.12 58.10 68.47
CA MET A 276 65.33 57.36 67.48
C MET A 276 64.31 56.40 68.12
N THR A 277 64.42 56.05 69.41
CA THR A 277 63.47 55.12 70.07
C THR A 277 62.06 55.71 70.19
N PRO A 278 61.86 56.98 70.63
CA PRO A 278 60.56 57.65 70.52
C PRO A 278 60.06 57.76 69.07
N TRP A 279 60.98 58.03 68.14
CA TRP A 279 60.67 58.13 66.71
C TRP A 279 60.15 56.81 66.13
N CYS A 280 60.69 55.65 66.55
CA CYS A 280 60.18 54.34 66.17
C CYS A 280 58.74 54.08 66.64
N LYS A 281 58.28 54.76 67.71
CA LYS A 281 56.93 54.59 68.28
C LYS A 281 55.90 55.52 67.67
N GLU A 282 56.31 56.74 67.34
CA GLU A 282 55.40 57.79 66.88
C GLU A 282 55.39 57.92 65.34
N GLU A 283 56.54 57.78 64.68
CA GLU A 283 56.72 58.18 63.27
C GLU A 283 56.92 57.04 62.28
N ILE A 284 56.64 55.78 62.66
CA ILE A 284 56.53 54.67 61.70
C ILE A 284 55.06 54.28 61.54
N PRO A 285 54.24 55.10 60.84
CA PRO A 285 52.88 54.72 60.54
C PRO A 285 52.90 53.67 59.43
N VAL A 286 52.55 52.44 59.78
CA VAL A 286 52.01 51.50 58.81
C VAL A 286 50.70 52.10 58.30
N GLU A 287 50.51 52.14 56.98
CA GLU A 287 49.24 52.55 56.38
C GLU A 287 48.06 51.81 57.02
N GLY A 288 47.02 52.55 57.44
CA GLY A 288 45.92 52.02 58.25
C GLY A 288 45.07 50.92 57.59
N ASN A 289 45.22 50.73 56.27
CA ASN A 289 44.50 49.73 55.47
C ASN A 289 45.39 48.54 55.04
N PHE A 290 46.66 48.49 55.46
CA PHE A 290 47.60 47.47 55.02
C PHE A 290 47.15 46.04 55.37
N GLY A 291 46.73 45.80 56.61
CA GLY A 291 46.28 44.49 57.10
C GLY A 291 45.04 43.96 56.37
N GLN A 292 44.04 44.81 56.13
CA GLN A 292 42.86 44.43 55.34
C GLN A 292 43.21 44.10 53.89
N THR A 293 44.17 44.83 53.32
CA THR A 293 44.64 44.59 51.95
C THR A 293 45.42 43.29 51.87
N TYR A 294 46.31 43.03 52.83
CA TYR A 294 47.04 41.77 52.95
C TYR A 294 46.08 40.58 53.09
N ASP A 295 45.07 40.68 53.96
CA ASP A 295 44.10 39.60 54.17
C ASP A 295 43.30 39.30 52.90
N LYS A 296 42.81 40.34 52.21
CA LYS A 296 42.11 40.18 50.93
C LYS A 296 42.99 39.51 49.86
N ILE A 297 44.25 39.92 49.76
CA ILE A 297 45.20 39.33 48.79
C ILE A 297 45.52 37.88 49.18
N ASN A 298 45.77 37.62 50.47
CA ASN A 298 46.08 36.30 50.98
C ASN A 298 44.94 35.30 50.74
N THR A 299 43.69 35.70 50.98
CA THR A 299 42.51 34.90 50.65
C THR A 299 42.38 34.69 49.14
N SER A 300 42.55 35.74 48.33
CA SER A 300 42.42 35.64 46.87
C SER A 300 43.46 34.70 46.25
N ILE A 301 44.70 34.70 46.77
CA ILE A 301 45.77 33.83 46.29
C ILE A 301 45.57 32.38 46.72
N ASN A 302 45.06 32.16 47.93
CA ASN A 302 44.74 30.80 48.39
C ASN A 302 43.60 30.19 47.58
N SER A 303 42.53 30.97 47.29
CA SER A 303 41.43 30.50 46.42
C SER A 303 41.89 30.20 44.99
N LEU A 304 42.80 31.01 44.42
CA LEU A 304 43.35 30.77 43.07
C LEU A 304 44.07 29.42 42.93
N GLY A 305 44.72 28.94 43.99
CA GLY A 305 45.47 27.68 44.00
C GLY A 305 44.62 26.41 44.13
N GLU A 306 43.44 26.50 44.75
CA GLU A 306 42.57 25.35 45.05
C GLU A 306 41.50 25.10 43.98
N ASP A 307 41.03 26.14 43.27
CA ASP A 307 39.79 26.07 42.48
C ASP A 307 39.93 25.61 41.01
N PHE A 308 41.16 25.43 40.50
CA PHE A 308 41.35 25.07 39.08
C PHE A 308 41.35 23.54 38.83
N SER A 309 40.16 22.93 38.83
CA SER A 309 39.96 21.54 38.40
C SER A 309 38.97 21.46 37.23
N THR A 310 39.48 21.16 36.04
CA THR A 310 38.65 20.86 34.86
C THR A 310 38.72 19.37 34.55
N VAL A 311 37.57 18.73 34.40
CA VAL A 311 37.41 17.34 33.96
C VAL A 311 36.43 17.36 32.79
N LEU A 312 36.94 17.14 31.58
CA LEU A 312 36.09 16.97 30.41
C LEU A 312 35.59 15.53 30.37
N VAL A 313 34.37 15.31 30.82
CA VAL A 313 33.65 14.06 30.56
C VAL A 313 32.95 14.20 29.22
N ALA A 314 33.73 14.08 28.14
CA ALA A 314 33.17 13.86 26.81
C ALA A 314 32.84 12.37 26.70
N THR A 315 31.65 11.98 27.16
CA THR A 315 31.10 10.70 26.73
C THR A 315 30.80 10.83 25.23
N GLU A 316 31.54 10.09 24.40
CA GLU A 316 31.09 9.74 23.05
C GLU A 316 29.78 8.96 23.20
N THR A 317 28.69 9.67 23.45
CA THR A 317 27.37 9.13 23.15
C THR A 317 27.38 9.06 21.63
N LYS A 318 27.42 7.84 21.08
CA LYS A 318 26.99 7.60 19.70
C LYS A 318 25.70 8.37 19.54
N GLN A 319 25.79 9.46 18.80
CA GLN A 319 24.90 10.58 18.94
C GLN A 319 23.62 10.20 18.24
N LYS A 320 22.65 9.66 19.00
CA LYS A 320 21.26 9.55 18.57
C LYS A 320 20.88 10.92 18.03
N SER A 321 20.77 11.01 16.70
CA SER A 321 20.53 12.26 16.00
C SER A 321 19.38 13.00 16.66
N LEU A 322 19.50 14.33 16.74
CA LEU A 322 18.56 15.23 17.41
C LEU A 322 17.12 15.15 16.87
N LEU A 323 16.92 14.50 15.72
CA LEU A 323 15.65 13.93 15.29
C LEU A 323 15.75 12.41 15.49
N GLY A 324 14.80 11.80 16.20
CA GLY A 324 14.73 10.35 16.48
C GLY A 324 14.56 9.44 15.26
N VAL A 325 15.43 9.58 14.26
CA VAL A 325 15.39 8.97 12.93
C VAL A 325 16.65 8.10 12.71
N GLU A 326 17.35 7.73 13.78
CA GLU A 326 18.51 6.82 13.70
C GLU A 326 18.10 5.36 13.42
N VAL A 327 16.80 5.03 13.50
CA VAL A 327 16.29 3.65 13.37
C VAL A 327 15.46 3.45 12.09
N LEU A 328 15.13 4.52 11.34
CA LEU A 328 14.17 4.40 10.24
C LEU A 328 14.80 4.10 8.87
N GLN A 329 16.12 3.98 8.73
CA GLN A 329 16.74 4.14 7.40
C GLN A 329 16.99 2.82 6.67
N ASP A 330 17.85 1.96 7.24
CA ASP A 330 18.11 0.64 6.68
C ASP A 330 16.93 -0.29 6.97
N GLU A 331 16.36 -0.21 8.19
CA GLU A 331 15.25 -1.07 8.59
C GLU A 331 13.99 -0.76 7.79
N PHE A 332 13.54 0.50 7.64
CA PHE A 332 12.30 0.79 6.90
C PHE A 332 12.40 0.47 5.41
N SER A 333 13.50 0.84 4.75
CA SER A 333 13.65 0.63 3.30
C SER A 333 13.85 -0.85 2.97
N GLU A 334 14.68 -1.57 3.74
CA GLU A 334 14.81 -3.04 3.59
C GLU A 334 13.56 -3.79 4.03
N GLU A 335 12.88 -3.36 5.09
CA GLU A 335 11.65 -4.02 5.55
C GLU A 335 10.49 -3.77 4.59
N LEU A 336 10.38 -2.59 4.00
CA LEU A 336 9.48 -2.35 2.87
C LEU A 336 9.84 -3.25 1.69
N ARG A 337 11.11 -3.25 1.25
CA ARG A 337 11.56 -4.07 0.11
C ARG A 337 11.30 -5.55 0.34
N LYS A 338 11.61 -6.06 1.54
CA LYS A 338 11.39 -7.43 1.95
C LYS A 338 9.91 -7.77 2.04
N SER A 339 9.08 -6.91 2.63
CA SER A 339 7.62 -7.09 2.68
C SER A 339 7.05 -7.16 1.26
N PHE A 340 7.54 -6.31 0.37
CA PHE A 340 7.16 -6.30 -1.03
C PHE A 340 7.60 -7.58 -1.78
N GLU A 341 8.84 -8.03 -1.62
CA GLU A 341 9.33 -9.28 -2.21
C GLU A 341 8.59 -10.52 -1.68
N GLU A 342 8.34 -10.60 -0.38
CA GLU A 342 7.56 -11.70 0.23
C GLU A 342 6.13 -11.76 -0.32
N LYS A 343 5.46 -10.61 -0.50
CA LYS A 343 4.11 -10.57 -1.07
C LYS A 343 4.10 -10.84 -2.57
N LYS A 344 5.16 -10.50 -3.31
CA LYS A 344 5.28 -10.80 -4.74
C LYS A 344 5.31 -12.31 -5.03
N VAL A 345 5.92 -13.12 -4.15
CA VAL A 345 5.91 -14.60 -4.31
C VAL A 345 4.49 -15.16 -4.18
N PHE A 346 3.73 -14.69 -3.19
CA PHE A 346 2.31 -15.06 -3.04
C PHE A 346 1.48 -14.64 -4.27
N VAL A 347 1.77 -13.42 -4.75
CA VAL A 347 1.56 -12.93 -6.12
C VAL A 347 1.53 -13.98 -7.23
N GLU A 348 2.73 -14.45 -7.52
CA GLU A 348 3.02 -15.37 -8.61
C GLU A 348 2.33 -16.72 -8.40
N GLN A 349 2.28 -17.22 -7.17
CA GLN A 349 1.55 -18.46 -6.83
C GLN A 349 0.04 -18.35 -7.13
N VAL A 350 -0.59 -17.21 -6.79
CA VAL A 350 -2.01 -16.98 -7.09
C VAL A 350 -2.26 -16.94 -8.61
N LEU A 351 -1.35 -16.34 -9.38
CA LEU A 351 -1.44 -16.34 -10.84
C LEU A 351 -1.34 -17.75 -11.45
N GLU A 352 -0.49 -18.62 -10.92
CA GLU A 352 -0.40 -20.02 -11.33
C GLU A 352 -1.73 -20.76 -11.06
N VAL A 353 -2.35 -20.53 -9.90
CA VAL A 353 -3.69 -21.07 -9.60
C VAL A 353 -4.73 -20.59 -10.61
N PHE A 354 -4.73 -19.30 -10.96
CA PHE A 354 -5.63 -18.77 -11.98
C PHE A 354 -5.43 -19.43 -13.35
N GLN A 355 -4.20 -19.76 -13.74
CA GLN A 355 -3.93 -20.48 -14.98
C GLN A 355 -4.50 -21.90 -14.96
N VAL A 356 -4.39 -22.62 -13.84
CA VAL A 356 -5.02 -23.94 -13.67
C VAL A 356 -6.54 -23.83 -13.76
N LEU A 357 -7.14 -22.81 -13.15
CA LEU A 357 -8.58 -22.56 -13.22
C LEU A 357 -9.05 -22.22 -14.64
N LEU A 358 -8.24 -21.50 -15.43
CA LEU A 358 -8.52 -21.24 -16.85
C LEU A 358 -8.57 -22.54 -17.66
N SER A 359 -7.59 -23.44 -17.47
CA SER A 359 -7.58 -24.75 -18.13
C SER A 359 -8.79 -25.61 -17.70
N CYS A 360 -9.11 -25.62 -16.40
CA CYS A 360 -10.26 -26.36 -15.86
C CYS A 360 -11.60 -25.85 -16.45
N THR A 361 -11.79 -24.52 -16.51
CA THR A 361 -13.01 -23.93 -17.09
C THR A 361 -13.14 -24.21 -18.59
N PHE A 362 -12.04 -24.28 -19.34
CA PHE A 362 -12.06 -24.70 -20.74
C PHE A 362 -12.50 -26.17 -20.89
N VAL A 363 -11.98 -27.08 -20.04
CA VAL A 363 -12.41 -28.49 -20.01
C VAL A 363 -13.90 -28.60 -19.67
N LEU A 364 -14.42 -27.78 -18.75
CA LEU A 364 -15.86 -27.76 -18.44
C LEU A 364 -16.71 -27.31 -19.64
N ILE A 365 -16.22 -26.37 -20.47
CA ILE A 365 -16.89 -25.98 -21.72
C ILE A 365 -16.93 -27.17 -22.68
N PHE A 366 -15.80 -27.86 -22.87
CA PHE A 366 -15.69 -29.05 -23.72
C PHE A 366 -16.64 -30.15 -23.25
N TYR A 367 -16.53 -30.57 -21.98
CA TYR A 367 -17.40 -31.58 -21.36
C TYR A 367 -18.88 -31.24 -21.57
N SER A 368 -19.23 -29.97 -21.39
CA SER A 368 -20.62 -29.56 -21.52
C SER A 368 -21.18 -29.58 -22.94
N ALA A 369 -20.33 -29.42 -23.95
CA ALA A 369 -20.73 -29.53 -25.35
C ALA A 369 -21.03 -30.99 -25.71
N PHE A 370 -20.17 -31.90 -25.27
CA PHE A 370 -20.37 -33.34 -25.41
C PHE A 370 -21.59 -33.83 -24.63
N ASP A 371 -21.75 -33.39 -23.39
CA ASP A 371 -22.90 -33.73 -22.55
C ASP A 371 -24.22 -33.22 -23.16
N TYR A 372 -24.25 -32.00 -23.71
CA TYR A 372 -25.44 -31.49 -24.41
C TYR A 372 -25.79 -32.34 -25.64
N ALA A 373 -24.79 -32.70 -26.47
CA ALA A 373 -25.00 -33.57 -27.63
C ALA A 373 -25.52 -34.96 -27.21
N ARG A 374 -24.95 -35.53 -26.15
CA ARG A 374 -25.38 -36.81 -25.56
C ARG A 374 -26.83 -36.75 -25.10
N GLN A 375 -27.18 -35.77 -24.26
CA GLN A 375 -28.53 -35.62 -23.72
C GLN A 375 -29.55 -35.35 -24.83
N TYR A 376 -29.20 -34.56 -25.84
CA TYR A 376 -30.04 -34.32 -27.02
C TYR A 376 -30.37 -35.63 -27.77
N CYS A 377 -29.39 -36.52 -27.88
CA CYS A 377 -29.54 -37.81 -28.55
C CYS A 377 -30.20 -38.90 -27.68
N GLN A 378 -30.03 -38.88 -26.36
CA GLN A 378 -30.54 -39.92 -25.46
C GLN A 378 -31.94 -39.58 -24.92
N ALA A 379 -32.16 -38.36 -24.43
CA ALA A 379 -33.41 -37.96 -23.78
C ALA A 379 -34.35 -37.21 -24.73
N ILE A 380 -35.58 -37.71 -24.93
CA ILE A 380 -36.57 -37.07 -25.83
C ILE A 380 -37.16 -35.78 -25.21
N ARG A 381 -37.21 -35.70 -23.88
CA ARG A 381 -37.74 -34.55 -23.12
C ARG A 381 -36.72 -33.41 -22.94
N PHE A 382 -35.43 -33.68 -23.15
CA PHE A 382 -34.35 -32.72 -22.93
C PHE A 382 -34.41 -31.56 -23.94
N ASP A 383 -34.53 -30.32 -23.46
CA ASP A 383 -34.65 -29.10 -24.29
C ASP A 383 -35.74 -29.21 -25.40
N ASN A 384 -36.79 -29.97 -25.11
CA ASN A 384 -37.90 -30.27 -26.03
C ASN A 384 -39.22 -29.83 -25.39
N THR A 385 -39.40 -28.53 -25.22
CA THR A 385 -40.54 -27.94 -24.51
C THR A 385 -41.36 -27.02 -25.43
N TYR A 386 -42.69 -27.11 -25.35
CA TYR A 386 -43.63 -26.24 -26.10
C TYR A 386 -44.02 -24.99 -25.30
N ILE A 387 -44.34 -23.88 -25.99
CA ILE A 387 -44.76 -22.60 -25.40
C ILE A 387 -45.99 -22.81 -24.49
N THR A 388 -45.77 -22.72 -23.18
CA THR A 388 -46.73 -23.04 -22.10
C THR A 388 -46.65 -21.96 -21.00
N THR A 389 -47.44 -22.01 -19.92
CA THR A 389 -47.29 -21.10 -18.74
C THR A 389 -45.85 -21.09 -18.17
N TYR A 390 -45.11 -22.17 -18.39
CA TYR A 390 -43.65 -22.30 -18.25
C TYR A 390 -42.84 -21.25 -19.03
N PHE A 391 -43.25 -20.81 -20.23
CA PHE A 391 -42.61 -19.74 -21.00
C PHE A 391 -42.84 -18.35 -20.40
N ARG A 392 -43.98 -18.12 -19.75
CA ARG A 392 -44.20 -16.92 -18.90
C ARG A 392 -43.28 -16.91 -17.67
N GLN A 393 -43.01 -18.08 -17.09
CA GLN A 393 -41.98 -18.23 -16.04
C GLN A 393 -40.54 -18.14 -16.59
N ILE A 394 -40.30 -18.38 -17.88
CA ILE A 394 -39.01 -18.15 -18.55
C ILE A 394 -38.75 -16.66 -18.75
N ASP A 395 -39.77 -15.85 -19.08
CA ASP A 395 -39.63 -14.39 -19.06
C ASP A 395 -39.33 -13.88 -17.64
N ALA A 396 -39.93 -14.47 -16.60
CA ALA A 396 -39.52 -14.20 -15.21
C ALA A 396 -38.07 -14.65 -14.92
N ARG A 397 -37.53 -15.66 -15.61
CA ARG A 397 -36.10 -16.05 -15.57
C ARG A 397 -35.21 -15.17 -16.45
N ARG A 398 -35.73 -14.37 -17.39
CA ARG A 398 -34.94 -13.32 -18.05
C ARG A 398 -34.54 -12.21 -17.06
N LYS A 399 -35.18 -12.11 -15.88
CA LYS A 399 -34.62 -11.41 -14.70
C LYS A 399 -33.28 -12.00 -14.19
N LYS A 400 -32.89 -13.23 -14.58
CA LYS A 400 -31.54 -13.78 -14.33
C LYS A 400 -30.53 -13.36 -15.41
N ALA A 401 -30.96 -12.95 -16.59
CA ALA A 401 -30.08 -12.30 -17.56
C ALA A 401 -29.68 -10.89 -17.07
N THR A 402 -30.59 -10.17 -16.40
CA THR A 402 -30.24 -8.95 -15.64
C THR A 402 -29.24 -9.21 -14.53
N LEU A 403 -29.24 -10.38 -13.87
CA LEU A 403 -28.19 -10.74 -12.91
C LEU A 403 -26.82 -10.94 -13.61
N GLY A 404 -26.80 -11.53 -14.81
CA GLY A 404 -25.60 -11.63 -15.63
C GLY A 404 -25.06 -10.25 -16.03
N LEU A 405 -25.96 -9.36 -16.47
CA LEU A 405 -25.61 -7.98 -16.81
C LEU A 405 -25.13 -7.19 -15.58
N LEU A 406 -25.79 -7.34 -14.42
CA LEU A 406 -25.37 -6.72 -13.16
C LEU A 406 -23.96 -7.14 -12.76
N LYS A 407 -23.60 -8.43 -12.94
CA LYS A 407 -22.24 -8.92 -12.70
C LYS A 407 -21.22 -8.28 -13.64
N VAL A 408 -21.56 -8.11 -14.92
CA VAL A 408 -20.69 -7.42 -15.88
C VAL A 408 -20.55 -5.94 -15.55
N CYS A 409 -21.64 -5.26 -15.17
CA CYS A 409 -21.60 -3.86 -14.75
C CYS A 409 -20.77 -3.68 -13.47
N GLY A 410 -20.92 -4.58 -12.48
CA GLY A 410 -20.10 -4.55 -11.26
C GLY A 410 -18.62 -4.78 -11.56
N LEU A 411 -18.30 -5.72 -12.45
CA LEU A 411 -16.92 -5.95 -12.89
C LEU A 411 -16.36 -4.75 -13.68
N ALA A 412 -17.15 -4.16 -14.58
CA ALA A 412 -16.75 -2.99 -15.34
C ALA A 412 -16.51 -1.77 -14.43
N LEU A 413 -17.34 -1.59 -13.40
CA LEU A 413 -17.13 -0.56 -12.38
C LEU A 413 -15.83 -0.80 -11.61
N PHE A 414 -15.56 -2.04 -11.19
CA PHE A 414 -14.32 -2.39 -10.50
C PHE A 414 -13.08 -2.14 -11.35
N VAL A 415 -13.11 -2.54 -12.64
CA VAL A 415 -12.04 -2.27 -13.61
C VAL A 415 -11.86 -0.76 -13.78
N GLY A 416 -12.96 -0.01 -13.93
CA GLY A 416 -12.93 1.44 -14.06
C GLY A 416 -12.32 2.14 -12.83
N ILE A 417 -12.65 1.68 -11.62
CA ILE A 417 -12.06 2.19 -10.38
C ILE A 417 -10.55 1.92 -10.36
N MET A 418 -10.10 0.70 -10.70
CA MET A 418 -8.67 0.36 -10.70
C MET A 418 -7.88 1.19 -11.72
N LEU A 419 -8.41 1.37 -12.94
CA LEU A 419 -7.77 2.21 -13.95
C LEU A 419 -7.76 3.69 -13.54
N ALA A 420 -8.84 4.19 -12.92
CA ALA A 420 -8.90 5.54 -12.41
C ALA A 420 -7.89 5.77 -11.28
N THR A 421 -7.77 4.83 -10.34
CA THR A 421 -6.77 4.89 -9.26
C THR A 421 -5.36 4.92 -9.82
N ASP A 422 -5.04 4.04 -10.77
CA ASP A 422 -3.72 4.02 -11.43
C ASP A 422 -3.41 5.36 -12.11
N TRP A 423 -4.38 5.90 -12.86
CA TRP A 423 -4.25 7.19 -13.53
C TRP A 423 -4.06 8.35 -12.54
N ILE A 424 -4.84 8.38 -11.45
CA ILE A 424 -4.72 9.38 -10.39
C ILE A 424 -3.33 9.30 -9.74
N LEU A 425 -2.88 8.10 -9.36
CA LEU A 425 -1.58 7.91 -8.73
C LEU A 425 -0.44 8.33 -9.65
N TYR A 426 -0.45 7.91 -10.91
CA TYR A 426 0.50 8.36 -11.92
C TYR A 426 0.57 9.89 -11.99
N HIS A 427 -0.59 10.55 -12.06
CA HIS A 427 -0.66 12.00 -12.17
C HIS A 427 -0.16 12.72 -10.92
N ILE A 428 -0.53 12.25 -9.73
CA ILE A 428 -0.02 12.79 -8.45
C ILE A 428 1.49 12.66 -8.38
N PHE A 429 2.03 11.48 -8.72
CA PHE A 429 3.46 11.22 -8.62
C PHE A 429 4.27 11.96 -9.69
N ASP A 430 3.71 12.19 -10.87
CA ASP A 430 4.34 13.04 -11.88
C ASP A 430 4.33 14.52 -11.46
N ILE A 431 3.27 15.00 -10.79
CA ILE A 431 3.27 16.35 -10.17
C ILE A 431 4.40 16.45 -9.14
N ILE A 432 4.52 15.47 -8.23
CA ILE A 432 5.58 15.43 -7.21
C ILE A 432 6.95 15.44 -7.89
N ARG A 433 7.19 14.59 -8.89
CA ARG A 433 8.47 14.55 -9.62
C ARG A 433 8.86 15.91 -10.19
N ARG A 434 7.90 16.65 -10.76
CA ARG A 434 8.17 17.95 -11.42
C ARG A 434 8.33 19.10 -10.43
N HIS A 435 7.64 19.08 -9.30
CA HIS A 435 7.62 20.19 -8.33
C HIS A 435 8.53 19.98 -7.11
N THR A 436 8.98 18.76 -6.85
CA THR A 436 9.83 18.42 -5.70
C THR A 436 11.32 18.43 -6.04
N PHE A 437 11.71 18.66 -7.30
CA PHE A 437 13.13 18.84 -7.63
C PHE A 437 13.68 20.08 -6.91
N THR A 438 14.70 19.87 -6.07
CA THR A 438 15.35 20.92 -5.29
C THR A 438 16.86 20.74 -5.33
N GLU A 439 17.58 21.81 -5.68
CA GLU A 439 19.03 21.92 -5.50
C GLU A 439 19.29 22.67 -4.19
N TYR A 440 20.02 22.02 -3.29
CA TYR A 440 20.49 22.60 -2.04
C TYR A 440 21.92 23.08 -2.25
N SER A 441 22.11 24.40 -2.28
CA SER A 441 23.44 25.03 -2.23
C SER A 441 23.60 25.72 -0.89
N PHE A 442 24.33 25.09 0.03
CA PHE A 442 24.64 25.69 1.32
C PHE A 442 26.06 26.25 1.30
N THR A 443 26.15 27.57 1.20
CA THR A 443 27.40 28.33 1.29
C THR A 443 27.44 29.03 2.64
N SER A 444 28.26 28.56 3.57
CA SER A 444 28.53 29.26 4.83
C SER A 444 29.95 29.79 4.82
N SER A 445 30.09 31.11 5.02
CA SER A 445 31.37 31.80 5.24
C SER A 445 31.30 32.52 6.58
N HIS A 446 31.96 31.97 7.60
CA HIS A 446 32.14 32.64 8.88
C HIS A 446 33.59 33.12 8.99
N GLN A 447 33.79 34.44 9.07
CA GLN A 447 35.07 35.04 9.40
C GLN A 447 34.91 35.79 10.73
N ILE A 448 35.42 35.19 11.80
CA ILE A 448 35.42 35.78 13.13
C ILE A 448 36.87 36.00 13.51
N GLU A 449 37.38 37.21 13.30
CA GLU A 449 38.73 37.58 13.69
C GLU A 449 38.69 38.26 15.06
N VAL A 450 39.27 37.63 16.08
CA VAL A 450 39.39 38.24 17.41
C VAL A 450 40.86 38.36 17.78
N ASN A 451 41.33 39.59 17.91
CA ASN A 451 42.69 39.90 18.31
C ASN A 451 42.75 40.19 19.81
N ILE A 452 43.42 39.31 20.57
CA ILE A 452 43.61 39.48 22.02
C ILE A 452 45.05 39.92 22.30
N GLY A 453 45.20 41.13 22.83
CA GLY A 453 46.47 41.72 23.26
C GLY A 453 46.86 41.37 24.71
N GLY A 454 48.15 41.45 25.03
CA GLY A 454 48.70 41.24 26.38
C GLY A 454 49.27 39.84 26.65
N ASN A 455 50.14 39.75 27.65
CA ASN A 455 50.84 38.51 28.03
C ASN A 455 50.36 37.93 29.38
N SER A 456 49.17 38.30 29.84
CA SER A 456 48.61 37.77 31.09
C SER A 456 48.09 36.33 30.91
N MET A 457 47.94 35.60 32.02
CA MET A 457 47.26 34.30 32.06
C MET A 457 45.86 34.38 31.42
N LEU A 458 45.11 35.43 31.72
CA LEU A 458 43.79 35.69 31.12
C LEU A 458 43.87 35.98 29.61
N ALA A 459 44.84 36.78 29.15
CA ALA A 459 45.03 37.04 27.73
C ALA A 459 45.42 35.75 26.97
N THR A 460 46.19 34.87 27.60
CA THR A 460 46.57 33.57 27.03
C THR A 460 45.37 32.62 26.96
N LEU A 461 44.55 32.57 28.01
CA LEU A 461 43.28 31.84 28.02
C LEU A 461 42.36 32.35 26.91
N LEU A 462 42.07 33.66 26.87
CA LEU A 462 41.18 34.26 25.88
C LEU A 462 41.72 34.09 24.45
N ARG A 463 43.03 34.22 24.23
CA ARG A 463 43.65 33.99 22.91
C ARG A 463 43.45 32.56 22.42
N LYS A 464 43.45 31.58 23.31
CA LYS A 464 43.25 30.18 22.93
C LYS A 464 41.77 29.79 22.85
N THR A 465 40.95 30.24 23.79
CA THR A 465 39.51 29.94 23.80
C THR A 465 38.75 30.71 22.73
N ILE A 466 39.08 32.00 22.53
CA ILE A 466 38.44 32.83 21.51
C ILE A 466 39.15 32.68 20.16
N GLY A 467 40.46 32.44 20.15
CA GLY A 467 41.21 32.17 18.92
C GLY A 467 40.84 30.87 18.23
N ALA A 468 40.27 29.87 18.93
CA ALA A 468 39.69 28.68 18.29
C ALA A 468 38.46 29.02 17.42
N PHE A 469 37.75 30.12 17.72
CA PHE A 469 36.71 30.65 16.85
C PHE A 469 37.26 31.49 15.69
N ASN A 470 38.57 31.77 15.67
CA ASN A 470 39.27 32.38 14.53
C ASN A 470 39.50 31.35 13.42
N THR A 471 38.42 30.72 12.99
CA THR A 471 38.39 29.76 11.89
C THR A 471 37.63 30.40 10.74
N SER A 472 38.28 30.54 9.59
CA SER A 472 37.61 30.80 8.33
C SER A 472 37.18 29.47 7.71
N SER A 473 35.95 29.04 7.96
CA SER A 473 35.38 27.89 7.25
C SER A 473 34.50 28.40 6.11
N ASN A 474 34.90 28.07 4.88
CA ASN A 474 34.02 28.12 3.71
C ASN A 474 33.50 26.71 3.51
N LEU A 475 32.28 26.43 3.99
CA LEU A 475 31.59 25.19 3.64
C LEU A 475 30.71 25.48 2.43
N ASP A 476 31.03 24.86 1.31
CA ASP A 476 30.19 24.85 0.12
C ASP A 476 29.69 23.42 -0.11
N LEU A 477 28.42 23.19 0.24
CA LEU A 477 27.74 21.92 0.04
C LEU A 477 26.69 22.09 -1.06
N MET A 478 26.99 21.57 -2.25
CA MET A 478 26.00 21.41 -3.32
C MET A 478 25.45 19.98 -3.32
N SER A 479 24.14 19.85 -3.19
CA SER A 479 23.45 18.57 -3.18
C SER A 479 22.11 18.68 -3.90
N SER A 480 21.67 17.63 -4.60
CA SER A 480 20.38 17.61 -5.29
C SER A 480 19.63 16.34 -4.99
N ASN A 481 18.30 16.40 -4.98
CA ASN A 481 17.45 15.23 -4.77
C ASN A 481 17.08 14.48 -6.05
N ARG A 482 17.80 14.73 -7.16
CA ARG A 482 17.48 14.15 -8.48
C ARG A 482 17.39 12.62 -8.48
N ASN A 483 18.28 11.96 -7.74
CA ASN A 483 18.32 10.50 -7.60
C ASN A 483 17.20 9.96 -6.70
N CYS A 484 16.58 10.82 -5.90
CA CYS A 484 15.46 10.47 -5.03
C CYS A 484 14.10 10.75 -5.68
N LEU A 485 14.03 11.29 -6.91
CA LEU A 485 12.74 11.61 -7.53
C LEU A 485 12.02 10.31 -7.97
N PRO A 486 10.69 10.21 -7.76
CA PRO A 486 9.95 9.03 -8.18
C PRO A 486 9.92 8.93 -9.70
N GLN A 487 9.90 7.72 -10.25
CA GLN A 487 9.77 7.46 -11.68
C GLN A 487 8.40 6.86 -11.99
N PRO A 488 7.33 7.68 -12.07
CA PRO A 488 5.98 7.16 -12.23
C PRO A 488 5.83 6.46 -13.59
N ARG A 489 5.36 5.22 -13.55
CA ARG A 489 5.04 4.42 -14.72
C ARG A 489 3.57 4.59 -15.08
N ALA A 490 3.31 5.05 -16.30
CA ALA A 490 1.97 5.03 -16.87
C ALA A 490 1.64 3.65 -17.42
N LEU A 491 0.38 3.26 -17.33
CA LEU A 491 -0.12 2.06 -17.99
C LEU A 491 0.01 2.20 -19.51
N SER A 492 0.55 1.18 -20.16
CA SER A 492 0.71 1.13 -21.62
C SER A 492 -0.64 0.92 -22.33
N TRP A 493 -0.73 1.32 -23.60
CA TRP A 493 -1.92 1.09 -24.41
C TRP A 493 -2.28 -0.41 -24.53
N GLU A 494 -1.28 -1.29 -24.54
CA GLU A 494 -1.50 -2.74 -24.58
C GLU A 494 -2.17 -3.25 -23.29
N GLU A 495 -1.72 -2.80 -22.12
CA GLU A 495 -2.30 -3.16 -20.82
C GLU A 495 -3.74 -2.62 -20.67
N TYR A 496 -4.03 -1.43 -21.19
CA TYR A 496 -5.39 -0.89 -21.28
C TYR A 496 -6.30 -1.76 -22.16
N LEU A 497 -5.82 -2.21 -23.32
CA LEU A 497 -6.62 -3.05 -24.21
C LEU A 497 -6.87 -4.44 -23.61
N TRP A 498 -5.84 -5.04 -23.00
CA TRP A 498 -5.96 -6.35 -22.35
C TRP A 498 -6.93 -6.38 -21.17
N THR A 499 -7.15 -5.25 -20.49
CA THR A 499 -8.10 -5.14 -19.38
C THR A 499 -9.52 -4.78 -19.84
N THR A 500 -9.67 -3.90 -20.82
CA THR A 500 -10.98 -3.36 -21.24
C THR A 500 -11.69 -4.21 -22.30
N VAL A 501 -10.97 -4.73 -23.29
CA VAL A 501 -11.55 -5.52 -24.39
C VAL A 501 -12.27 -6.78 -23.88
N PRO A 502 -11.74 -7.58 -22.94
CA PRO A 502 -12.45 -8.75 -22.44
C PRO A 502 -13.76 -8.41 -21.71
N VAL A 503 -13.84 -7.26 -21.03
CA VAL A 503 -15.08 -6.79 -20.39
C VAL A 503 -16.14 -6.44 -21.44
N LEU A 504 -15.74 -5.76 -22.53
CA LEU A 504 -16.62 -5.47 -23.66
C LEU A 504 -17.12 -6.74 -24.35
N ILE A 505 -16.23 -7.72 -24.56
CA ILE A 505 -16.59 -9.03 -25.11
C ILE A 505 -17.58 -9.74 -24.17
N MET A 506 -17.37 -9.69 -22.86
CA MET A 506 -18.30 -10.28 -21.88
C MET A 506 -19.68 -9.63 -21.92
N ALA A 507 -19.75 -8.30 -22.08
CA ALA A 507 -21.00 -7.57 -22.26
C ALA A 507 -21.72 -7.99 -23.55
N LEU A 508 -20.98 -8.08 -24.66
CA LEU A 508 -21.52 -8.56 -25.94
C LEU A 508 -22.06 -9.99 -25.83
N MET A 509 -21.35 -10.88 -25.14
CA MET A 509 -21.80 -12.26 -24.90
C MET A 509 -23.10 -12.33 -24.12
N CYS A 510 -23.35 -11.42 -23.17
CA CYS A 510 -24.64 -11.33 -22.48
C CYS A 510 -25.80 -11.07 -23.46
N CYS A 511 -25.61 -10.18 -24.42
CA CYS A 511 -26.60 -9.90 -25.47
C CYS A 511 -26.77 -11.10 -26.43
N LEU A 512 -25.66 -11.73 -26.83
CA LEU A 512 -25.65 -12.86 -27.76
C LEU A 512 -26.10 -14.19 -27.12
N GLN A 513 -26.20 -14.27 -25.79
CA GLN A 513 -26.53 -15.51 -25.07
C GLN A 513 -27.89 -16.10 -25.51
N VAL A 514 -28.88 -15.24 -25.77
CA VAL A 514 -30.22 -15.69 -26.20
C VAL A 514 -30.15 -16.38 -27.57
N TYR A 515 -29.40 -15.81 -28.50
CA TYR A 515 -29.19 -16.36 -29.84
C TYR A 515 -28.32 -17.62 -29.79
N SER A 516 -27.29 -17.63 -28.95
CA SER A 516 -26.40 -18.78 -28.75
C SER A 516 -27.15 -20.00 -28.24
N ASN A 517 -28.08 -19.81 -27.30
CA ASN A 517 -28.95 -20.90 -26.81
C ASN A 517 -29.83 -21.49 -27.92
N ARG A 518 -30.35 -20.67 -28.83
CA ARG A 518 -31.14 -21.12 -29.99
C ARG A 518 -30.26 -21.85 -31.00
N LEU A 519 -29.05 -21.34 -31.24
CA LEU A 519 -28.08 -21.90 -32.17
C LEU A 519 -27.70 -23.35 -31.79
N ARG A 520 -27.56 -23.67 -30.50
CA ARG A 520 -27.28 -25.05 -30.03
C ARG A 520 -28.30 -26.06 -30.56
N ARG A 521 -29.59 -25.75 -30.47
CA ARG A 521 -30.66 -26.63 -30.95
C ARG A 521 -30.62 -26.77 -32.47
N VAL A 522 -30.36 -25.69 -33.19
CA VAL A 522 -30.25 -25.69 -34.67
C VAL A 522 -29.08 -26.57 -35.13
N ILE A 523 -27.93 -26.47 -34.47
CA ILE A 523 -26.76 -27.31 -34.74
C ILE A 523 -27.11 -28.80 -34.54
N CYS A 524 -27.70 -29.17 -33.40
CA CYS A 524 -28.10 -30.55 -33.16
C CYS A 524 -29.14 -31.06 -34.16
N ALA A 525 -30.11 -30.22 -34.54
CA ALA A 525 -31.14 -30.57 -35.52
C ALA A 525 -30.56 -30.82 -36.91
N PHE A 526 -29.52 -30.07 -37.30
CA PHE A 526 -28.80 -30.24 -38.56
C PHE A 526 -28.05 -31.57 -38.62
N TYR A 527 -27.30 -31.92 -37.56
CA TYR A 527 -26.53 -33.18 -37.52
C TYR A 527 -27.39 -34.43 -37.26
N PHE A 528 -28.52 -34.29 -36.56
CA PHE A 528 -29.38 -35.42 -36.16
C PHE A 528 -30.85 -35.25 -36.62
N PRO A 529 -31.12 -35.19 -37.94
CA PRO A 529 -32.46 -34.89 -38.46
C PRO A 529 -33.50 -35.97 -38.12
N LYS A 530 -33.12 -37.26 -38.10
CA LYS A 530 -33.99 -38.37 -37.68
C LYS A 530 -34.42 -38.23 -36.21
N ARG A 531 -33.53 -37.74 -35.35
CA ARG A 531 -33.80 -37.52 -33.93
C ARG A 531 -34.72 -36.32 -33.73
N GLU A 532 -34.50 -35.22 -34.43
CA GLU A 532 -35.38 -34.03 -34.35
C GLU A 532 -36.81 -34.37 -34.81
N LYS A 533 -36.98 -35.17 -35.89
CA LYS A 533 -38.31 -35.62 -36.31
C LYS A 533 -39.05 -36.39 -35.20
N ARG A 534 -38.37 -37.33 -34.53
CA ARG A 534 -38.97 -38.06 -33.37
C ARG A 534 -39.33 -37.12 -32.23
N ARG A 535 -38.48 -36.13 -31.93
CA ARG A 535 -38.73 -35.12 -30.88
C ARG A 535 -39.92 -34.23 -31.21
N ALA A 536 -40.08 -33.82 -32.47
CA ALA A 536 -41.20 -33.04 -32.96
C ALA A 536 -42.51 -33.84 -32.89
N LEU A 537 -42.50 -35.11 -33.34
CA LEU A 537 -43.65 -36.02 -33.23
C LEU A 537 -44.05 -36.27 -31.78
N PHE A 538 -43.07 -36.48 -30.88
CA PHE A 538 -43.34 -36.63 -29.46
C PHE A 538 -44.04 -35.38 -28.88
N LEU A 539 -43.56 -34.17 -29.22
CA LEU A 539 -44.20 -32.93 -28.78
C LEU A 539 -45.62 -32.77 -29.34
N TYR A 540 -45.82 -33.11 -30.61
CA TYR A 540 -47.12 -33.08 -31.26
C TYR A 540 -48.12 -34.03 -30.58
N ASN A 541 -47.73 -35.29 -30.36
CA ASN A 541 -48.57 -36.27 -29.67
C ASN A 541 -48.85 -35.85 -28.22
N LEU A 542 -47.84 -35.31 -27.52
CA LEU A 542 -48.01 -34.80 -26.16
C LEU A 542 -49.00 -33.62 -26.12
N GLN A 543 -48.98 -32.72 -27.10
CA GLN A 543 -49.93 -31.62 -27.20
C GLN A 543 -51.35 -32.11 -27.45
N ILE A 544 -51.51 -33.07 -28.37
CA ILE A 544 -52.81 -33.70 -28.63
C ILE A 544 -53.36 -34.35 -27.37
N GLN A 545 -52.56 -35.18 -26.70
CA GLN A 545 -52.96 -35.82 -25.45
C GLN A 545 -53.38 -34.79 -24.39
N ARG A 546 -52.59 -33.73 -24.20
CA ARG A 546 -52.95 -32.64 -23.25
C ARG A 546 -54.24 -31.93 -23.63
N ARG A 547 -54.49 -31.69 -24.92
CA ARG A 547 -55.73 -31.07 -25.40
C ARG A 547 -56.92 -31.98 -25.16
N ILE A 548 -56.79 -33.28 -25.43
CA ILE A 548 -57.82 -34.29 -25.16
C ILE A 548 -58.11 -34.35 -23.65
N SER A 549 -57.09 -34.53 -22.80
CA SER A 549 -57.28 -34.57 -21.34
C SER A 549 -57.88 -33.29 -20.77
N TYR A 550 -57.49 -32.12 -21.29
CA TYR A 550 -58.09 -30.84 -20.90
C TYR A 550 -59.56 -30.76 -21.31
N LEU A 551 -59.89 -31.12 -22.55
CA LEU A 551 -61.27 -31.12 -23.04
C LEU A 551 -62.13 -32.11 -22.25
N ASP A 552 -61.65 -33.33 -21.99
CA ASP A 552 -62.34 -34.32 -21.17
C ASP A 552 -62.62 -33.79 -19.74
N THR A 553 -61.61 -33.19 -19.11
CA THR A 553 -61.79 -32.55 -17.80
C THR A 553 -62.83 -31.43 -17.84
N GLN A 554 -62.84 -30.60 -18.89
CA GLN A 554 -63.85 -29.55 -19.04
C GLN A 554 -65.25 -30.12 -19.36
N ARG A 555 -65.36 -31.20 -20.15
CA ARG A 555 -66.63 -31.89 -20.41
C ARG A 555 -67.26 -32.35 -19.10
N LYS A 556 -66.50 -33.09 -18.28
CA LYS A 556 -66.96 -33.58 -16.97
C LYS A 556 -67.36 -32.45 -16.03
N ARG A 557 -66.62 -31.33 -16.04
CA ARG A 557 -66.98 -30.12 -15.27
C ARG A 557 -68.28 -29.48 -15.75
N LEU A 558 -68.49 -29.36 -17.06
CA LEU A 558 -69.71 -28.78 -17.63
C LEU A 558 -70.94 -29.66 -17.38
N MET A 559 -70.80 -30.97 -17.50
CA MET A 559 -71.86 -31.94 -17.15
C MET A 559 -72.23 -31.85 -15.67
N LYS A 560 -71.21 -31.82 -14.78
CA LYS A 560 -71.43 -31.72 -13.33
C LYS A 560 -72.04 -30.37 -12.91
N ARG A 561 -71.72 -29.29 -13.62
CA ARG A 561 -72.32 -27.97 -13.38
C ARG A 561 -73.75 -27.88 -13.90
N GLY A 562 -74.12 -28.70 -14.88
CA GLY A 562 -75.47 -28.76 -15.45
C GLY A 562 -75.88 -27.47 -16.16
N ARG A 563 -77.17 -27.39 -16.52
CA ARG A 563 -77.75 -26.17 -17.12
C ARG A 563 -77.77 -25.06 -16.07
N PRO A 564 -77.23 -23.86 -16.37
CA PRO A 564 -77.39 -22.72 -15.47
C PRO A 564 -78.89 -22.40 -15.33
N GLN A 565 -79.42 -22.47 -14.10
CA GLN A 565 -80.79 -22.05 -13.81
C GLN A 565 -80.93 -20.54 -14.08
N ARG A 566 -82.05 -20.13 -14.69
CA ARG A 566 -82.38 -18.72 -14.90
C ARG A 566 -82.48 -18.00 -13.56
N THR A 567 -81.45 -17.25 -13.20
CA THR A 567 -81.54 -16.27 -12.10
C THR A 567 -82.03 -14.94 -12.66
N VAL A 568 -82.76 -14.15 -11.87
CA VAL A 568 -83.32 -12.83 -12.24
C VAL A 568 -82.26 -11.90 -12.88
N LEU A 569 -80.99 -12.04 -12.47
CA LEU A 569 -79.84 -11.32 -13.02
C LEU A 569 -79.60 -11.56 -14.54
N SER A 570 -79.97 -12.72 -15.08
CA SER A 570 -79.81 -13.08 -16.51
C SER A 570 -80.83 -12.39 -17.42
N ILE A 571 -81.95 -11.93 -16.86
CA ILE A 571 -82.96 -11.13 -17.56
C ILE A 571 -82.43 -9.70 -17.73
N ILE A 572 -81.79 -9.17 -16.69
CA ILE A 572 -81.21 -7.82 -16.68
C ILE A 572 -80.01 -7.72 -17.66
N SER A 573 -79.19 -8.76 -17.80
CA SER A 573 -78.07 -8.76 -18.76
C SER A 573 -78.53 -8.80 -20.23
N SER A 574 -79.68 -9.42 -20.50
CA SER A 574 -80.28 -9.44 -21.85
C SER A 574 -80.78 -8.07 -22.29
N ALA A 575 -81.24 -7.24 -21.35
CA ALA A 575 -81.66 -5.86 -21.58
C ALA A 575 -80.48 -4.90 -21.87
N PHE A 576 -79.26 -5.24 -21.46
CA PHE A 576 -78.03 -4.51 -21.85
C PHE A 576 -77.49 -4.93 -23.23
N GLY A 577 -77.98 -6.03 -23.80
CA GLY A 577 -77.56 -6.53 -25.12
C GLY A 577 -78.08 -5.71 -26.31
N THR A 578 -79.16 -4.94 -26.12
CA THR A 578 -79.72 -4.02 -27.13
C THR A 578 -78.85 -2.77 -27.37
N LEU A 579 -77.90 -2.47 -26.47
CA LEU A 579 -76.92 -1.37 -26.64
C LEU A 579 -75.66 -1.76 -27.45
N GLY A 580 -75.64 -2.94 -28.09
CA GLY A 580 -74.53 -3.35 -28.98
C GLY A 580 -73.28 -3.91 -28.29
N PHE A 581 -73.28 -4.03 -26.96
CA PHE A 581 -72.17 -4.61 -26.19
C PHE A 581 -72.49 -6.02 -25.66
N LYS A 582 -72.69 -6.99 -26.55
CA LYS A 582 -72.71 -8.42 -26.15
C LYS A 582 -71.30 -8.90 -25.84
N LEU A 583 -70.90 -8.85 -24.56
CA LEU A 583 -69.68 -9.49 -24.07
C LEU A 583 -70.01 -10.95 -23.71
N GLN A 584 -69.49 -11.89 -24.49
CA GLN A 584 -69.62 -13.32 -24.21
C GLN A 584 -68.26 -13.93 -23.89
N TRP A 585 -68.27 -14.97 -23.05
CA TRP A 585 -67.07 -15.69 -22.63
C TRP A 585 -67.25 -17.17 -22.96
N CYS A 586 -66.23 -17.78 -23.56
CA CYS A 586 -66.28 -19.22 -23.80
C CYS A 586 -66.25 -19.98 -22.47
N CYS A 587 -67.23 -20.85 -22.24
CA CYS A 587 -67.32 -21.65 -21.01
C CYS A 587 -66.21 -22.71 -20.85
N VAL A 588 -65.48 -23.01 -21.92
CA VAL A 588 -64.37 -24.01 -21.95
C VAL A 588 -63.03 -23.32 -21.71
N CYS A 589 -62.62 -22.40 -22.59
CA CYS A 589 -61.31 -21.75 -22.52
C CYS A 589 -61.29 -20.42 -21.77
N GLY A 590 -62.45 -19.84 -21.44
CA GLY A 590 -62.55 -18.55 -20.75
C GLY A 590 -62.14 -17.34 -21.60
N GLU A 591 -62.04 -17.49 -22.92
CA GLU A 591 -61.66 -16.40 -23.83
C GLU A 591 -62.87 -15.52 -24.19
N ARG A 592 -62.67 -14.20 -24.16
CA ARG A 592 -63.70 -13.21 -24.50
C ARG A 592 -63.99 -13.22 -26.00
N GLN A 593 -65.26 -13.39 -26.35
CA GLN A 593 -65.75 -13.33 -27.72
C GLN A 593 -66.45 -11.99 -27.98
N ARG A 594 -66.17 -11.38 -29.15
CA ARG A 594 -66.96 -10.23 -29.64
C ARG A 594 -68.28 -10.74 -30.20
N GLY A 595 -69.37 -10.01 -29.94
CA GLY A 595 -70.77 -10.48 -29.94
C GLY A 595 -71.34 -11.28 -31.11
N ASN A 596 -70.63 -11.44 -32.24
CA ASN A 596 -71.06 -12.29 -33.38
C ASN A 596 -70.12 -13.48 -33.65
N GLN A 597 -69.07 -13.68 -32.86
CA GLN A 597 -68.08 -14.75 -33.06
C GLN A 597 -68.27 -15.93 -32.09
N GLY A 598 -69.10 -15.78 -31.06
CA GLY A 598 -69.45 -16.87 -30.14
C GLY A 598 -70.51 -17.79 -30.74
N VAL A 599 -70.42 -19.09 -30.45
CA VAL A 599 -71.45 -20.08 -30.77
C VAL A 599 -72.26 -20.34 -29.51
N GLU A 600 -73.56 -20.01 -29.55
CA GLU A 600 -74.51 -20.32 -28.48
C GLU A 600 -75.13 -21.71 -28.68
N CYS A 601 -75.54 -22.34 -27.58
CA CYS A 601 -76.28 -23.60 -27.64
C CYS A 601 -77.68 -23.39 -28.23
N SER A 602 -78.10 -24.25 -29.16
CA SER A 602 -79.43 -24.20 -29.81
C SER A 602 -80.58 -24.70 -28.93
N VAL A 603 -80.29 -25.33 -27.78
CA VAL A 603 -81.32 -25.85 -26.87
C VAL A 603 -81.99 -24.71 -26.10
N GLN A 604 -83.32 -24.62 -26.20
CA GLN A 604 -84.11 -23.62 -25.49
C GLN A 604 -83.86 -23.70 -23.97
N GLY A 605 -83.39 -22.59 -23.39
CA GLY A 605 -83.07 -22.49 -21.96
C GLY A 605 -81.59 -22.63 -21.60
N CYS A 606 -80.70 -22.97 -22.54
CA CYS A 606 -79.25 -23.00 -22.31
C CYS A 606 -78.58 -21.69 -22.72
N GLN A 607 -78.00 -20.95 -21.76
CA GLN A 607 -77.29 -19.67 -22.03
C GLN A 607 -75.76 -19.83 -22.15
N VAL A 608 -75.28 -21.03 -22.47
CA VAL A 608 -73.85 -21.31 -22.53
C VAL A 608 -73.30 -20.92 -23.91
N ALA A 609 -72.22 -20.15 -23.91
CA ALA A 609 -71.50 -19.73 -25.11
C ALA A 609 -70.13 -20.42 -25.23
N TYR A 610 -69.77 -20.78 -26.46
CA TYR A 610 -68.50 -21.40 -26.83
C TYR A 610 -67.76 -20.53 -27.85
N CYS A 611 -66.42 -20.56 -27.85
CA CYS A 611 -65.70 -20.03 -29.02
C CYS A 611 -65.78 -21.04 -30.18
N PRO A 612 -65.65 -20.62 -31.45
CA PRO A 612 -65.79 -21.51 -32.61
C PRO A 612 -64.79 -22.68 -32.63
N GLN A 613 -63.63 -22.51 -31.98
CA GLN A 613 -62.63 -23.56 -31.86
C GLN A 613 -63.03 -24.59 -30.79
N CYS A 614 -63.41 -24.17 -29.59
CA CYS A 614 -63.88 -25.07 -28.54
C CYS A 614 -65.19 -25.78 -28.93
N TRP A 615 -66.09 -25.11 -29.65
CA TRP A 615 -67.32 -25.74 -30.15
C TRP A 615 -67.04 -26.89 -31.12
N ARG A 616 -66.09 -26.70 -32.06
CA ARG A 616 -65.64 -27.76 -32.98
C ARG A 616 -64.91 -28.88 -32.24
N ASP A 617 -64.07 -28.54 -31.27
CA ASP A 617 -63.32 -29.53 -30.47
C ASP A 617 -64.23 -30.41 -29.59
N LEU A 618 -65.40 -29.89 -29.21
CA LEU A 618 -66.44 -30.61 -28.47
C LEU A 618 -67.40 -31.40 -29.39
N GLY A 619 -67.08 -31.54 -30.69
CA GLY A 619 -67.93 -32.28 -31.62
C GLY A 619 -69.26 -31.57 -31.94
N ARG A 620 -69.35 -30.25 -31.71
CA ARG A 620 -70.58 -29.45 -31.86
C ARG A 620 -71.73 -29.92 -30.94
N VAL A 621 -71.39 -30.49 -29.78
CA VAL A 621 -72.34 -30.92 -28.76
C VAL A 621 -72.19 -30.05 -27.50
N CYS A 622 -73.32 -29.65 -26.91
CA CYS A 622 -73.35 -28.86 -25.69
C CYS A 622 -73.41 -29.76 -24.44
N PHE A 623 -72.25 -30.04 -23.85
CA PHE A 623 -72.12 -30.89 -22.64
C PHE A 623 -72.73 -30.31 -21.34
N ALA A 624 -73.15 -29.05 -21.32
CA ALA A 624 -73.96 -28.51 -20.23
C ALA A 624 -75.44 -28.93 -20.32
N CYS A 625 -75.88 -29.42 -21.48
CA CYS A 625 -77.25 -29.89 -21.73
C CYS A 625 -77.40 -31.41 -21.73
N THR A 626 -76.29 -32.13 -21.88
CA THR A 626 -76.19 -33.59 -21.78
C THR A 626 -76.25 -34.02 -20.31
N SER A 627 -77.12 -34.97 -19.98
CA SER A 627 -77.20 -35.54 -18.63
C SER A 627 -75.99 -36.44 -18.36
N TYR A 628 -75.40 -36.31 -17.16
CA TYR A 628 -74.25 -37.12 -16.73
C TYR A 628 -74.55 -38.62 -16.80
N THR A 629 -75.77 -39.02 -16.46
CA THR A 629 -76.26 -40.41 -16.49
C THR A 629 -76.41 -41.01 -17.88
N GLN A 630 -76.65 -40.22 -18.92
CA GLN A 630 -76.77 -40.72 -20.30
C GLN A 630 -75.39 -40.87 -20.96
N TYR A 631 -74.42 -40.05 -20.56
CA TYR A 631 -73.05 -40.14 -21.05
C TYR A 631 -72.26 -41.32 -20.46
N ASP A 632 -72.42 -41.62 -19.16
CA ASP A 632 -71.78 -42.80 -18.53
C ASP A 632 -72.26 -44.12 -19.16
N LEU A 633 -73.52 -44.20 -19.61
CA LEU A 633 -74.08 -45.37 -20.31
C LEU A 633 -73.51 -45.53 -21.73
N ASP A 634 -73.42 -44.43 -22.49
CA ASP A 634 -72.85 -44.44 -23.85
C ASP A 634 -71.33 -44.73 -23.86
N GLU A 635 -70.59 -44.31 -22.82
CA GLU A 635 -69.15 -44.56 -22.70
C GLU A 635 -68.87 -46.03 -22.30
N SER A 636 -69.70 -46.62 -21.41
CA SER A 636 -69.61 -48.04 -21.06
C SER A 636 -69.92 -49.01 -22.20
N ASP A 637 -70.80 -48.64 -23.13
CA ASP A 637 -71.09 -49.47 -24.31
C ASP A 637 -69.97 -49.38 -25.36
N SER A 638 -69.24 -48.27 -25.44
CA SER A 638 -68.20 -48.04 -26.45
C SER A 638 -66.83 -48.70 -26.18
N ASP A 639 -66.53 -49.05 -24.92
CA ASP A 639 -65.32 -49.80 -24.54
C ASP A 639 -65.43 -51.31 -24.83
N SER A 640 -66.61 -51.81 -25.21
CA SER A 640 -66.89 -53.23 -25.51
C SER A 640 -66.35 -53.70 -26.87
N ASP A 641 -66.12 -52.78 -27.82
CA ASP A 641 -65.97 -53.13 -29.25
C ASP A 641 -64.56 -52.91 -29.84
N ASN A 642 -63.55 -52.61 -29.03
CA ASN A 642 -62.16 -52.50 -29.51
C ASN A 642 -61.21 -53.47 -28.78
N ASN A 643 -61.42 -54.77 -29.02
CA ASN A 643 -60.37 -55.77 -28.84
C ASN A 643 -60.13 -56.48 -30.20
N PRO A 644 -59.15 -56.04 -31.00
CA PRO A 644 -58.60 -56.88 -32.05
C PRO A 644 -57.40 -57.68 -31.49
N GLU A 645 -57.45 -59.00 -31.70
CA GLU A 645 -56.35 -59.96 -31.55
C GLU A 645 -55.03 -59.49 -32.19
#